data_AF-A0A913Y2V0-F1
#
_entry.id   AF-A0A913Y2V0-F1
#
_cell.length_a   1.000
_cell.length_b   1.000
_cell.length_c   1.000
_cell.angle_alpha   90.00
_cell.angle_beta   90.00
_cell.angle_gamma   90.00
#
_symmetry.space_group_name_H-M   'P 1'
#
loop_
_entity.id
_entity.type
_entity.pdbx_description
1 polymer ?
#
loop_
_entity_poly.entity_id
_entity_poly.type
_entity_poly.pdbx_seq_one_letter_code
_entity_poly.pdbx_strand_id
1 'polypeptide(L)'
;MCCFYLADLESYLVKLKESILQQTDFLPKGIDQNTVKTDDIFTNLTLHHEEKEILHRQTGQKVDQVARKMVTKLTQCCEIFIDENKENNPKSILISGEPGIGKTLFSQKIVRDWSTNSLLIPDIYFTYFITFKQLARLGNKELTLRELLNHSLLLNEKTMVTEDIMAHIIQHPEQLFIVFDGFDEYKDRDKIIRDFEEEFPNDVKAKMPVDALVSKLIRKKILRDSVSMITSRPSEAGALDQKIHFHRYVEITGFSKIQVIDYVEKYFKCKPEKVRKMAVNKVKGSPHHISFGRAPFRCFLMCIFIEWEIKNKRDNLVPATLTEFYCNVIKCIETNYNKAILKLDEKAASLAVDQTLDNFARLAAQLVEQNRFSFTSEDLENLNSTEKELLLSSNLIICYPVSSNLPFQKPTCEYSFTHFTIQEFFVALYLVKKGVMAAQESTEMVYIFMSGLLGLDNNKKSMVELLECLGKHIEDEDRLRLVSLRCLHEFQDKSLSKQEVTRNPDYRYWNSNGRIGLQGVTDTDCAAIAMLVESTATSISSPPHRLDINISFITSVGLSSLMPSIIHYCSITVLWLLYCYLYDECAECLGKYLPNTNLTQLDLYANKITDVGVRHIINNLPSNLTYLDLAGNKITDVGVRHIINNLPSNLTHLNLSRNPVSNECKKWAEQFCNDNHPGLVLRI
;
A
#
# COMPACT_ATOMS: atom_id res chain seq x y z
N MET A 1 40.38 23.04 -21.36
CA MET A 1 38.90 22.99 -21.43
C MET A 1 38.31 21.94 -20.48
N CYS A 2 38.87 20.71 -20.37
CA CYS A 2 38.37 19.68 -19.42
C CYS A 2 38.43 20.06 -17.92
N CYS A 3 39.47 20.75 -17.43
CA CYS A 3 39.57 21.06 -16.00
C CYS A 3 38.54 22.08 -15.50
N PHE A 4 38.11 23.02 -16.36
CA PHE A 4 37.06 23.98 -16.01
C PHE A 4 35.67 23.31 -16.00
N TYR A 5 35.40 22.46 -16.99
CA TYR A 5 34.15 21.71 -17.09
C TYR A 5 33.90 20.78 -15.89
N LEU A 6 34.96 20.09 -15.40
CA LEU A 6 34.87 19.23 -14.22
C LEU A 6 34.64 20.03 -12.92
N ALA A 7 35.26 21.19 -12.77
CA ALA A 7 35.08 22.04 -11.58
C ALA A 7 33.66 22.61 -11.48
N ASP A 8 33.06 22.98 -12.62
CA ASP A 8 31.67 23.46 -12.67
C ASP A 8 30.67 22.33 -12.38
N LEU A 9 30.96 21.11 -12.85
CA LEU A 9 30.16 19.91 -12.57
C LEU A 9 30.18 19.53 -11.08
N GLU A 10 31.37 19.52 -10.46
CA GLU A 10 31.52 19.26 -9.03
C GLU A 10 30.83 20.35 -8.20
N SER A 11 30.97 21.62 -8.58
CA SER A 11 30.26 22.73 -7.94
C SER A 11 28.75 22.57 -8.01
N TYR A 12 28.22 22.15 -9.17
CA TYR A 12 26.79 21.86 -9.34
C TYR A 12 26.36 20.70 -8.44
N LEU A 13 27.13 19.62 -8.38
CA LEU A 13 26.80 18.45 -7.56
C LEU A 13 26.71 18.78 -6.07
N VAL A 14 27.66 19.56 -5.55
CA VAL A 14 27.64 20.00 -4.14
C VAL A 14 26.35 20.78 -3.86
N LYS A 15 26.00 21.74 -4.71
CA LYS A 15 24.77 22.53 -4.58
C LYS A 15 23.51 21.66 -4.70
N LEU A 16 23.51 20.66 -5.60
CA LEU A 16 22.41 19.71 -5.77
C LEU A 16 22.18 18.91 -4.49
N LYS A 17 23.25 18.34 -3.92
CA LYS A 17 23.18 17.59 -2.66
C LYS A 17 22.70 18.46 -1.50
N GLU A 18 23.20 19.69 -1.39
CA GLU A 18 22.73 20.66 -0.38
C GLU A 18 21.25 21.00 -0.55
N SER A 19 20.78 21.22 -1.78
CA SER A 19 19.37 21.50 -2.07
C SER A 19 18.48 20.34 -1.64
N ILE A 20 18.83 19.11 -2.02
CA ILE A 20 18.11 17.90 -1.62
C ILE A 20 18.05 17.81 -0.10
N LEU A 21 19.18 18.00 0.58
CA LEU A 21 19.26 17.89 2.04
C LEU A 21 18.34 18.91 2.73
N GLN A 22 18.37 20.17 2.29
CA GLN A 22 17.55 21.25 2.86
C GLN A 22 16.05 20.98 2.67
N GLN A 23 15.66 20.44 1.52
CA GLN A 23 14.25 20.20 1.19
C GLN A 23 13.68 18.91 1.80
N THR A 24 14.55 17.99 2.24
CA THR A 24 14.16 16.70 2.83
C THR A 24 14.48 16.59 4.32
N ASP A 25 15.06 17.63 4.94
CA ASP A 25 15.53 17.59 6.34
C ASP A 25 14.40 17.36 7.32
N PHE A 26 13.22 17.90 7.00
CA PHE A 26 12.02 17.79 7.80
C PHE A 26 10.93 17.13 6.99
N LEU A 27 10.02 16.43 7.68
CA LEU A 27 8.75 16.06 7.09
C LEU A 27 8.04 17.34 6.59
N PRO A 28 7.30 17.27 5.46
CA PRO A 28 6.57 18.43 4.93
C PRO A 28 5.76 19.11 6.04
N LYS A 29 5.87 20.44 6.15
CA LYS A 29 5.15 21.21 7.17
C LYS A 29 3.65 20.93 7.02
N GLY A 30 3.08 20.30 8.04
CA GLY A 30 1.71 19.77 8.11
C GLY A 30 1.34 19.46 9.56
N ILE A 31 0.87 18.24 9.83
CA ILE A 31 0.23 17.88 11.12
C ILE A 31 1.13 18.02 12.36
N ASP A 32 2.45 17.88 12.23
CA ASP A 32 3.37 18.10 13.35
C ASP A 32 3.85 19.56 13.40
N GLN A 33 3.59 20.23 14.52
CA GLN A 33 4.03 21.60 14.78
C GLN A 33 5.51 21.66 15.18
N ASN A 34 6.10 20.53 15.57
CA ASN A 34 7.54 20.40 15.74
C ASN A 34 8.15 19.96 14.42
N THR A 35 9.19 20.65 13.96
CA THR A 35 10.00 20.24 12.82
C THR A 35 10.70 18.92 13.15
N VAL A 36 10.01 17.80 12.97
CA VAL A 36 10.62 16.50 13.17
C VAL A 36 11.48 16.18 11.97
N LYS A 37 12.74 15.86 12.24
CA LYS A 37 13.67 15.47 11.19
C LYS A 37 13.23 14.16 10.59
N THR A 38 13.33 14.06 9.27
CA THR A 38 13.01 12.84 8.53
C THR A 38 13.80 11.66 9.11
N ASP A 39 15.09 11.85 9.40
CA ASP A 39 15.98 10.81 9.91
C ASP A 39 15.66 10.35 11.34
N ASP A 40 14.99 11.19 12.14
CA ASP A 40 14.63 10.86 13.54
C ASP A 40 13.38 9.97 13.62
N ILE A 41 12.46 10.12 12.66
CA ILE A 41 11.20 9.34 12.60
C ILE A 41 11.29 8.18 11.61
N PHE A 42 12.14 8.24 10.59
CA PHE A 42 12.18 7.22 9.55
C PHE A 42 12.42 5.83 10.15
N THR A 43 11.56 4.90 9.78
CA THR A 43 11.67 3.49 10.11
C THR A 43 11.73 2.75 8.79
N ASN A 44 12.77 1.94 8.60
CA ASN A 44 12.96 1.17 7.38
C ASN A 44 11.70 0.37 7.07
N LEU A 45 11.23 0.44 5.84
CA LEU A 45 10.06 -0.29 5.39
C LEU A 45 10.43 -1.72 5.02
N THR A 46 9.47 -2.63 5.13
CA THR A 46 9.65 -3.99 4.63
C THR A 46 9.44 -3.99 3.12
N LEU A 47 10.47 -4.38 2.38
CA LEU A 47 10.50 -4.38 0.92
C LEU A 47 10.57 -5.80 0.39
N HIS A 48 9.81 -6.07 -0.66
CA HIS A 48 9.69 -7.40 -1.25
C HIS A 48 9.95 -7.31 -2.75
N HIS A 49 11.00 -7.96 -3.24
CA HIS A 49 11.22 -8.07 -4.67
C HIS A 49 10.35 -9.18 -5.25
N GLU A 50 9.65 -8.90 -6.35
CA GLU A 50 8.78 -9.85 -7.02
C GLU A 50 9.09 -10.02 -8.50
N GLU A 51 8.96 -11.26 -8.97
CA GLU A 51 9.07 -11.64 -10.38
C GLU A 51 7.73 -12.12 -10.93
N LYS A 52 7.53 -11.96 -12.24
CA LYS A 52 6.35 -12.47 -12.93
C LYS A 52 6.37 -14.00 -12.91
N GLU A 53 5.29 -14.60 -12.45
CA GLU A 53 5.04 -16.03 -12.56
C GLU A 53 3.74 -16.25 -13.34
N ILE A 54 3.80 -17.04 -14.41
CA ILE A 54 2.61 -17.44 -15.16
C ILE A 54 1.93 -18.57 -14.38
N LEU A 55 0.73 -18.31 -13.87
CA LEU A 55 -0.06 -19.32 -13.19
C LEU A 55 -0.75 -20.22 -14.21
N HIS A 56 -0.39 -21.51 -14.22
CA HIS A 56 -1.16 -22.52 -14.93
C HIS A 56 -2.24 -23.09 -14.01
N ARG A 57 -3.52 -22.74 -14.21
CA ARG A 57 -4.64 -23.45 -13.58
C ARG A 57 -4.73 -24.86 -14.15
N GLN A 58 -4.69 -25.90 -13.31
CA GLN A 58 -4.90 -27.29 -13.72
C GLN A 58 -6.39 -27.69 -13.89
N THR A 59 -7.31 -26.74 -14.04
CA THR A 59 -8.75 -27.03 -14.18
C THR A 59 -9.36 -26.34 -15.39
N GLY A 60 -9.27 -26.96 -16.57
CA GLY A 60 -10.21 -26.88 -17.70
C GLY A 60 -10.55 -25.52 -18.37
N GLN A 61 -10.24 -24.38 -17.75
CA GLN A 61 -10.45 -23.03 -18.26
C GLN A 61 -9.09 -22.34 -18.31
N LYS A 62 -8.53 -22.27 -19.52
CA LYS A 62 -7.32 -21.50 -19.80
C LYS A 62 -7.63 -20.00 -19.64
N VAL A 63 -7.35 -19.48 -18.46
CA VAL A 63 -7.01 -18.06 -18.29
C VAL A 63 -5.63 -18.07 -17.66
N ASP A 64 -4.60 -17.77 -18.44
CA ASP A 64 -3.25 -17.55 -17.94
C ASP A 64 -3.29 -16.27 -17.10
N GLN A 65 -3.39 -16.41 -15.77
CA GLN A 65 -3.28 -15.28 -14.85
C GLN A 65 -1.79 -15.05 -14.57
N VAL A 66 -1.30 -13.84 -14.87
CA VAL A 66 0.04 -13.41 -14.48
C VAL A 66 -0.02 -13.04 -13.00
N ALA A 67 0.52 -13.90 -12.15
CA ALA A 67 0.77 -13.54 -10.75
C ALA A 67 2.20 -13.06 -10.59
N ARG A 68 2.49 -12.48 -9.43
CA ARG A 68 3.85 -12.22 -9.01
C ARG A 68 4.22 -13.16 -7.88
N LYS A 69 5.45 -13.65 -7.93
CA LYS A 69 6.05 -14.45 -6.87
C LYS A 69 7.13 -13.61 -6.21
N MET A 70 7.05 -13.48 -4.89
CA MET A 70 8.17 -12.97 -4.13
C MET A 70 9.44 -13.79 -4.37
N VAL A 71 10.52 -13.11 -4.71
CA VAL A 71 11.85 -13.71 -4.84
C VAL A 71 12.59 -13.52 -3.52
N THR A 72 12.81 -12.27 -3.11
CA THR A 72 13.67 -11.92 -1.98
C THR A 72 13.06 -10.83 -1.11
N LYS A 73 13.21 -10.95 0.22
CA LYS A 73 12.93 -9.88 1.18
C LYS A 73 14.14 -8.98 1.22
N LEU A 74 13.97 -7.71 0.85
CA LEU A 74 15.08 -6.77 0.84
C LEU A 74 15.27 -6.18 2.24
N THR A 75 16.49 -6.21 2.75
CA THR A 75 16.82 -5.74 4.10
C THR A 75 17.31 -4.30 4.12
N GLN A 76 17.92 -3.85 3.02
CA GLN A 76 18.40 -2.50 2.83
C GLN A 76 17.80 -1.88 1.56
N CYS A 77 17.55 -0.56 1.61
CA CYS A 77 16.99 0.16 0.47
C CYS A 77 17.89 0.10 -0.78
N CYS A 78 19.22 0.04 -0.61
CA CYS A 78 20.16 -0.05 -1.74
C CYS A 78 20.00 -1.33 -2.56
N GLU A 79 19.49 -2.40 -1.95
CA GLU A 79 19.33 -3.69 -2.61
C GLU A 79 18.38 -3.57 -3.80
N ILE A 80 17.45 -2.59 -3.85
CA ILE A 80 16.58 -2.37 -5.02
C ILE A 80 17.38 -2.03 -6.30
N PHE A 81 18.61 -1.54 -6.17
CA PHE A 81 19.47 -1.14 -7.29
C PHE A 81 20.52 -2.18 -7.65
N ILE A 82 20.56 -3.32 -6.95
CA ILE A 82 21.61 -4.34 -7.10
C ILE A 82 20.99 -5.66 -7.51
N ASP A 83 21.53 -6.28 -8.57
CA ASP A 83 21.20 -7.66 -8.92
C ASP A 83 22.06 -8.65 -8.11
N GLU A 84 21.44 -9.67 -7.52
CA GLU A 84 22.11 -10.69 -6.70
C GLU A 84 23.16 -11.46 -7.53
N ASN A 85 22.90 -11.65 -8.83
CA ASN A 85 23.81 -12.32 -9.77
C ASN A 85 24.88 -11.40 -10.36
N LYS A 86 24.83 -10.08 -10.07
CA LYS A 86 25.79 -9.04 -10.50
C LYS A 86 26.06 -8.94 -12.01
N GLU A 87 25.23 -9.53 -12.87
CA GLU A 87 25.43 -9.45 -14.32
C GLU A 87 24.95 -8.10 -14.90
N ASN A 88 23.85 -7.51 -14.40
CA ASN A 88 23.40 -6.16 -14.75
C ASN A 88 22.50 -5.54 -13.66
N ASN A 89 22.83 -4.33 -13.19
CA ASN A 89 21.99 -3.62 -12.20
C ASN A 89 20.64 -3.17 -12.82
N PRO A 90 19.52 -3.21 -12.06
CA PRO A 90 18.21 -2.79 -12.55
C PRO A 90 18.16 -1.30 -12.94
N LYS A 91 17.78 -1.01 -14.18
CA LYS A 91 17.65 0.36 -14.71
C LYS A 91 16.21 0.89 -14.71
N SER A 92 15.22 0.02 -14.60
CA SER A 92 13.80 0.40 -14.47
C SER A 92 13.18 -0.35 -13.30
N ILE A 93 12.76 0.42 -12.30
CA ILE A 93 12.25 -0.07 -11.02
C ILE A 93 10.83 0.45 -10.85
N LEU A 94 9.89 -0.46 -10.58
CA LEU A 94 8.52 -0.12 -10.21
C LEU A 94 8.29 -0.49 -8.75
N ILE A 95 7.84 0.49 -7.97
CA ILE A 95 7.51 0.34 -6.56
C ILE A 95 6.00 0.42 -6.39
N SER A 96 5.45 -0.63 -5.80
CA SER A 96 4.03 -0.77 -5.49
C SER A 96 3.77 -0.79 -3.99
N GLY A 97 2.57 -0.37 -3.58
CA GLY A 97 2.11 -0.56 -2.21
C GLY A 97 0.87 0.25 -1.88
N GLU A 98 0.19 -0.14 -0.81
CA GLU A 98 -1.10 0.42 -0.38
C GLU A 98 -1.06 1.95 -0.09
N PRO A 99 -2.21 2.63 -0.08
CA PRO A 99 -2.30 4.02 0.35
C PRO A 99 -1.75 4.21 1.78
N GLY A 100 -0.93 5.25 1.99
CA GLY A 100 -0.36 5.56 3.31
C GLY A 100 0.79 4.65 3.73
N ILE A 101 1.24 3.73 2.87
CA ILE A 101 2.34 2.81 3.16
C ILE A 101 3.73 3.47 3.18
N GLY A 102 3.82 4.73 2.72
CA GLY A 102 5.06 5.53 2.78
C GLY A 102 5.89 5.58 1.49
N LYS A 103 5.31 5.27 0.31
CA LYS A 103 6.01 5.31 -0.99
C LYS A 103 6.75 6.63 -1.25
N THR A 104 6.07 7.77 -1.12
CA THR A 104 6.68 9.09 -1.31
C THR A 104 7.82 9.36 -0.33
N LEU A 105 7.62 9.05 0.95
CA LEU A 105 8.65 9.25 1.98
C LEU A 105 9.85 8.33 1.75
N PHE A 106 9.62 7.10 1.30
CA PHE A 106 10.66 6.16 0.91
C PHE A 106 11.49 6.70 -0.26
N SER A 107 10.83 7.19 -1.30
CA SER A 107 11.49 7.81 -2.46
C SER A 107 12.30 9.05 -2.08
N GLN A 108 11.75 9.92 -1.22
CA GLN A 108 12.47 11.09 -0.69
C GLN A 108 13.68 10.67 0.15
N LYS A 109 13.54 9.63 0.98
CA LYS A 109 14.62 9.10 1.81
C LYS A 109 15.76 8.54 0.97
N ILE A 110 15.48 7.82 -0.12
CA ILE A 110 16.52 7.35 -1.05
C ILE A 110 17.35 8.51 -1.60
N VAL A 111 16.67 9.55 -2.11
CA VAL A 111 17.34 10.72 -2.71
C VAL A 111 18.14 11.49 -1.65
N ARG A 112 17.60 11.59 -0.43
CA ARG A 112 18.30 12.16 0.73
C ARG A 112 19.54 11.38 1.11
N ASP A 113 19.45 10.06 1.26
CA ASP A 113 20.58 9.22 1.67
C ASP A 113 21.67 9.17 0.60
N TRP A 114 21.30 9.29 -0.67
CA TRP A 114 22.25 9.52 -1.76
C TRP A 114 22.97 10.88 -1.58
N SER A 115 22.26 11.95 -1.21
CA SER A 115 22.85 13.28 -1.03
C SER A 115 23.83 13.36 0.15
N THR A 116 23.61 12.57 1.20
CA THR A 116 24.51 12.46 2.36
C THR A 116 25.59 11.40 2.19
N ASN A 117 25.64 10.71 1.03
CA ASN A 117 26.47 9.53 0.78
C ASN A 117 26.24 8.38 1.79
N SER A 118 25.07 8.34 2.44
CA SER A 118 24.64 7.24 3.31
C SER A 118 24.11 6.04 2.50
N LEU A 119 23.70 6.29 1.26
CA LEU A 119 23.27 5.27 0.30
C LEU A 119 24.14 5.37 -0.96
N LEU A 120 24.82 4.29 -1.30
CA LEU A 120 25.55 4.17 -2.56
C LEU A 120 24.65 3.49 -3.59
N ILE A 121 24.30 4.24 -4.64
CA ILE A 121 23.66 3.68 -5.83
C ILE A 121 24.77 3.54 -6.89
N PRO A 122 24.98 2.33 -7.47
CA PRO A 122 26.04 2.12 -8.44
C PRO A 122 26.00 3.14 -9.58
N ASP A 123 27.16 3.74 -9.87
CA ASP A 123 27.40 4.63 -11.00
C ASP A 123 26.60 5.95 -11.03
N ILE A 124 25.76 6.25 -10.03
CA ILE A 124 24.90 7.45 -10.02
C ILE A 124 25.63 8.70 -9.53
N TYR A 125 25.55 9.76 -10.34
CA TYR A 125 26.10 11.10 -10.07
C TYR A 125 25.03 12.20 -10.02
N PHE A 126 23.86 12.01 -10.62
CA PHE A 126 22.74 12.95 -10.60
C PHE A 126 21.45 12.28 -10.16
N THR A 127 20.61 13.00 -9.41
CA THR A 127 19.25 12.54 -9.10
C THR A 127 18.23 13.65 -9.20
N TYR A 128 17.07 13.33 -9.77
CA TYR A 128 15.94 14.25 -9.93
C TYR A 128 14.65 13.58 -9.44
N PHE A 129 13.85 14.33 -8.68
CA PHE A 129 12.62 13.84 -8.06
C PHE A 129 11.43 14.61 -8.62
N ILE A 130 10.60 13.94 -9.41
CA ILE A 130 9.46 14.53 -10.11
C ILE A 130 8.20 13.78 -9.68
N THR A 131 7.14 14.50 -9.30
CA THR A 131 5.85 13.85 -9.00
C THR A 131 4.94 13.92 -10.21
N PHE A 132 4.15 12.86 -10.45
CA PHE A 132 3.13 12.87 -11.48
C PHE A 132 2.07 13.95 -11.25
N LYS A 133 1.80 14.28 -9.99
CA LYS A 133 0.97 15.43 -9.62
C LYS A 133 1.46 16.76 -10.19
N GLN A 134 2.77 17.01 -10.20
CA GLN A 134 3.32 18.20 -10.86
C GLN A 134 3.18 18.11 -12.37
N LEU A 135 3.47 16.93 -12.95
CA LEU A 135 3.39 16.71 -14.38
C LEU A 135 2.00 16.95 -14.93
N ALA A 136 0.95 16.55 -14.20
CA ALA A 136 -0.44 16.74 -14.59
C ALA A 136 -0.81 18.22 -14.82
N ARG A 137 -0.09 19.17 -14.18
CA ARG A 137 -0.34 20.61 -14.36
C ARG A 137 0.24 21.19 -15.63
N LEU A 138 1.23 20.52 -16.20
CA LEU A 138 1.86 20.97 -17.43
C LEU A 138 0.89 20.79 -18.60
N GLY A 139 -0.15 19.96 -18.44
CA GLY A 139 -1.19 19.75 -19.42
C GLY A 139 -0.59 19.35 -20.77
N ASN A 140 -1.01 20.03 -21.83
CA ASN A 140 -0.52 19.78 -23.19
C ASN A 140 0.74 20.59 -23.55
N LYS A 141 1.49 21.11 -22.56
CA LYS A 141 2.75 21.80 -22.84
C LYS A 141 3.76 20.85 -23.47
N GLU A 142 4.42 21.32 -24.51
CA GLU A 142 5.54 20.62 -25.11
C GLU A 142 6.84 21.10 -24.48
N LEU A 143 7.59 20.15 -23.92
CA LEU A 143 8.83 20.39 -23.21
C LEU A 143 9.96 19.59 -23.86
N THR A 144 11.18 20.07 -23.66
CA THR A 144 12.40 19.29 -23.81
C THR A 144 12.66 18.48 -22.53
N LEU A 145 13.55 17.49 -22.59
CA LEU A 145 13.92 16.72 -21.39
C LEU A 145 14.57 17.61 -20.31
N ARG A 146 15.36 18.62 -20.71
CA ARG A 146 15.96 19.56 -19.77
C ARG A 146 14.91 20.39 -19.03
N GLU A 147 13.91 20.88 -19.76
CA GLU A 147 12.78 21.62 -19.17
C GLU A 147 11.99 20.71 -18.20
N LEU A 148 11.78 19.44 -18.54
CA LEU A 148 11.14 18.45 -17.66
C LEU A 148 11.94 18.22 -16.36
N LEU A 149 13.26 18.00 -16.44
CA LEU A 149 14.11 17.78 -15.26
C LEU A 149 14.14 18.99 -14.32
N ASN A 150 14.01 20.20 -14.86
CA ASN A 150 13.91 21.44 -14.08
C ASN A 150 12.60 21.58 -13.28
N HIS A 151 11.61 20.72 -13.51
CA HIS A 151 10.42 20.62 -12.66
C HIS A 151 10.62 19.72 -11.42
N SER A 152 11.80 19.15 -11.21
CA SER A 152 12.12 18.35 -10.03
C SER A 152 11.92 19.15 -8.73
N LEU A 153 11.16 18.59 -7.78
CA LEU A 153 10.79 19.25 -6.53
C LEU A 153 12.00 19.70 -5.73
N LEU A 154 13.06 18.89 -5.71
CA LEU A 154 14.21 19.06 -4.82
C LEU A 154 15.26 20.06 -5.35
N LEU A 155 14.94 20.79 -6.43
CA LEU A 155 15.82 21.80 -7.02
C LEU A 155 15.55 23.20 -6.46
N ASN A 156 16.51 24.10 -6.64
CA ASN A 156 16.41 25.53 -6.36
C ASN A 156 17.07 26.32 -7.50
N GLU A 157 17.05 27.66 -7.43
CA GLU A 157 17.59 28.53 -8.48
C GLU A 157 19.05 28.21 -8.88
N LYS A 158 19.85 27.70 -7.94
CA LYS A 158 21.27 27.38 -8.14
C LYS A 158 21.51 25.96 -8.68
N THR A 159 20.47 25.14 -8.73
CA THR A 159 20.56 23.72 -9.14
C THR A 159 19.70 23.40 -10.37
N MET A 160 19.22 24.43 -11.08
CA MET A 160 18.61 24.26 -12.39
C MET A 160 19.61 23.64 -13.38
N VAL A 161 19.13 22.65 -14.13
CA VAL A 161 19.85 21.96 -15.21
C VAL A 161 20.11 22.93 -16.35
N THR A 162 21.38 23.29 -16.53
CA THR A 162 21.89 24.10 -17.64
C THR A 162 22.13 23.23 -18.88
N GLU A 163 22.42 23.86 -20.03
CA GLU A 163 22.77 23.13 -21.26
C GLU A 163 24.05 22.28 -21.08
N ASP A 164 25.03 22.76 -20.30
CA ASP A 164 26.27 22.02 -20.05
C ASP A 164 26.04 20.77 -19.20
N ILE A 165 25.26 20.90 -18.12
CA ILE A 165 24.86 19.74 -17.29
C ILE A 165 24.05 18.75 -18.12
N MET A 166 23.13 19.25 -18.97
CA MET A 166 22.36 18.39 -19.86
C MET A 166 23.24 17.66 -20.87
N ALA A 167 24.25 18.32 -21.45
CA ALA A 167 25.20 17.70 -22.36
C ALA A 167 25.99 16.58 -21.67
N HIS A 168 26.41 16.77 -20.40
CA HIS A 168 27.01 15.72 -19.59
C HIS A 168 26.07 14.53 -19.38
N ILE A 169 24.82 14.79 -18.99
CA ILE A 169 23.80 13.74 -18.78
C ILE A 169 23.57 12.92 -20.05
N ILE A 170 23.61 13.55 -21.23
CA ILE A 170 23.45 12.87 -22.52
C ILE A 170 24.67 11.99 -22.84
N GLN A 171 25.87 12.43 -22.48
CA GLN A 171 27.11 11.66 -22.68
C GLN A 171 27.24 10.51 -21.68
N HIS A 172 26.72 10.69 -20.46
CA HIS A 172 26.82 9.74 -19.34
C HIS A 172 25.43 9.42 -18.74
N PRO A 173 24.51 8.83 -19.51
CA PRO A 173 23.15 8.52 -19.05
C PRO A 173 23.14 7.55 -17.85
N GLU A 174 24.13 6.66 -17.74
CA GLU A 174 24.31 5.73 -16.62
C GLU A 174 24.48 6.44 -15.27
N GLN A 175 24.89 7.71 -15.27
CA GLN A 175 25.06 8.52 -14.07
C GLN A 175 23.77 9.17 -13.58
N LEU A 176 22.66 9.00 -14.29
CA LEU A 176 21.40 9.65 -13.99
C LEU A 176 20.42 8.71 -13.29
N PHE A 177 19.90 9.15 -12.16
CA PHE A 177 18.76 8.55 -11.48
C PHE A 177 17.55 9.48 -11.50
N ILE A 178 16.39 9.01 -11.97
CA ILE A 178 15.14 9.77 -11.96
C ILE A 178 14.09 9.04 -11.13
N VAL A 179 13.45 9.76 -10.22
CA VAL A 179 12.30 9.30 -9.45
C VAL A 179 11.03 9.94 -10.01
N PHE A 180 10.08 9.12 -10.39
CA PHE A 180 8.71 9.50 -10.75
C PHE A 180 7.74 9.01 -9.68
N ASP A 181 7.32 9.91 -8.80
CA ASP A 181 6.47 9.55 -7.64
C ASP A 181 4.98 9.77 -7.92
N GLY A 182 4.16 8.76 -7.58
CA GLY A 182 2.70 8.85 -7.57
C GLY A 182 2.02 8.67 -8.93
N PHE A 183 2.35 7.63 -9.71
CA PHE A 183 1.72 7.38 -11.02
C PHE A 183 0.19 7.32 -10.96
N ASP A 184 -0.38 6.88 -9.84
CA ASP A 184 -1.82 6.88 -9.56
C ASP A 184 -2.44 8.28 -9.43
N GLU A 185 -1.62 9.33 -9.32
CA GLU A 185 -2.04 10.74 -9.26
C GLU A 185 -1.97 11.44 -10.63
N TYR A 186 -1.57 10.74 -11.70
CA TYR A 186 -1.62 11.29 -13.05
C TYR A 186 -3.00 11.11 -13.66
N LYS A 187 -3.57 12.16 -14.27
CA LYS A 187 -4.91 12.09 -14.90
C LYS A 187 -4.92 11.24 -16.17
N ASP A 188 -3.88 11.39 -16.98
CA ASP A 188 -3.79 10.84 -18.33
C ASP A 188 -2.89 9.58 -18.39
N ARG A 189 -3.02 8.68 -17.41
CA ARG A 189 -2.14 7.48 -17.26
C ARG A 189 -2.07 6.64 -18.53
N ASP A 190 -3.21 6.47 -19.20
CA ASP A 190 -3.28 5.73 -20.46
C ASP A 190 -2.41 6.36 -21.54
N LYS A 191 -2.23 7.68 -21.52
CA LYS A 191 -1.33 8.35 -22.46
C LYS A 191 0.12 7.96 -22.21
N ILE A 192 0.61 7.98 -20.97
CA ILE A 192 1.97 7.55 -20.63
C ILE A 192 2.21 6.09 -21.02
N ILE A 193 1.18 5.26 -20.87
CA ILE A 193 1.24 3.84 -21.22
C ILE A 193 1.36 3.63 -22.73
N ARG A 194 0.85 4.53 -23.57
CA ARG A 194 0.95 4.43 -25.04
C ARG A 194 2.40 4.51 -25.51
N ASP A 195 2.63 3.91 -26.67
CA ASP A 195 3.89 4.05 -27.39
C ASP A 195 3.79 5.22 -28.38
N PHE A 196 4.74 6.15 -28.29
CA PHE A 196 4.79 7.38 -29.09
C PHE A 196 5.92 7.34 -30.12
N GLU A 197 6.41 6.15 -30.49
CA GLU A 197 7.53 6.00 -31.45
C GLU A 197 7.27 6.65 -32.80
N GLU A 198 6.06 6.55 -33.33
CA GLU A 198 5.72 7.09 -34.66
C GLU A 198 5.37 8.59 -34.62
N GLU A 199 4.94 9.11 -33.47
CA GLU A 199 4.45 10.49 -33.32
C GLU A 199 5.58 11.48 -32.98
N PHE A 200 6.57 11.08 -32.18
CA PHE A 200 7.63 11.95 -31.69
C PHE A 200 9.01 11.30 -31.76
N PRO A 201 10.08 12.05 -32.09
CA PRO A 201 11.43 11.51 -32.19
C PRO A 201 11.97 11.03 -30.83
N ASN A 202 12.88 10.05 -30.85
CA ASN A 202 13.64 9.64 -29.67
C ASN A 202 14.83 10.59 -29.43
N ASP A 203 14.53 11.88 -29.25
CA ASP A 203 15.51 12.96 -29.05
C ASP A 203 15.18 13.76 -27.79
N VAL A 204 16.18 13.90 -26.92
CA VAL A 204 16.11 14.63 -25.65
C VAL A 204 15.98 16.15 -25.83
N LYS A 205 16.38 16.68 -26.99
CA LYS A 205 16.31 18.11 -27.35
C LYS A 205 15.01 18.48 -28.07
N ALA A 206 14.28 17.49 -28.60
CA ALA A 206 13.01 17.73 -29.24
C ALA A 206 11.95 18.13 -28.20
N LYS A 207 11.12 19.12 -28.56
CA LYS A 207 9.93 19.44 -27.77
C LYS A 207 8.84 18.42 -28.08
N MET A 208 8.28 17.85 -27.03
CA MET A 208 7.14 16.93 -27.14
C MET A 208 6.28 16.99 -25.88
N PRO A 209 5.03 16.51 -25.94
CA PRO A 209 4.15 16.46 -24.78
C PRO A 209 4.78 15.72 -23.60
N VAL A 210 4.44 16.12 -22.38
CA VAL A 210 4.94 15.49 -21.14
C VAL A 210 4.70 13.98 -21.12
N ASP A 211 3.53 13.54 -21.59
CA ASP A 211 3.18 12.12 -21.73
C ASP A 211 4.21 11.35 -22.57
N ALA A 212 4.62 11.94 -23.70
CA ALA A 212 5.56 11.33 -24.64
C ALA A 212 6.98 11.28 -24.08
N LEU A 213 7.45 12.37 -23.42
CA LEU A 213 8.75 12.39 -22.74
C LEU A 213 8.83 11.30 -21.67
N VAL A 214 7.84 11.25 -20.78
CA VAL A 214 7.81 10.32 -19.65
C VAL A 214 7.69 8.88 -20.14
N SER A 215 6.80 8.61 -21.11
CA SER A 215 6.69 7.30 -21.76
C SER A 215 8.03 6.84 -22.34
N LYS A 216 8.71 7.70 -23.13
CA LYS A 216 10.00 7.37 -23.74
C LYS A 216 11.12 7.16 -22.71
N LEU A 217 11.13 7.90 -21.59
CA LEU A 217 12.08 7.67 -20.48
C LEU A 217 11.84 6.32 -19.79
N ILE A 218 10.58 6.03 -19.42
CA ILE A 218 10.22 4.80 -18.70
C ILE A 218 10.48 3.58 -19.60
N ARG A 219 10.15 3.66 -20.88
CA ARG A 219 10.43 2.64 -21.91
C ARG A 219 11.90 2.58 -22.34
N LYS A 220 12.77 3.45 -21.80
CA LYS A 220 14.21 3.52 -22.12
C LYS A 220 14.51 3.78 -23.61
N LYS A 221 13.61 4.48 -24.30
CA LYS A 221 13.78 4.95 -25.69
C LYS A 221 14.69 6.18 -25.76
N ILE A 222 14.70 6.99 -24.70
CA ILE A 222 15.68 8.06 -24.46
C ILE A 222 16.41 7.81 -23.13
N LEU A 223 17.68 8.20 -23.04
CA LEU A 223 18.56 7.94 -21.89
C LEU A 223 18.53 6.47 -21.41
N ARG A 224 18.78 5.54 -22.34
CA ARG A 224 18.61 4.08 -22.15
C ARG A 224 19.29 3.53 -20.90
N ASP A 225 20.47 4.04 -20.55
CA ASP A 225 21.27 3.53 -19.45
C ASP A 225 20.99 4.20 -18.10
N SER A 226 20.13 5.23 -18.07
CA SER A 226 19.68 5.87 -16.84
C SER A 226 18.87 4.93 -15.95
N VAL A 227 18.90 5.17 -14.64
CA VAL A 227 18.04 4.49 -13.67
C VAL A 227 16.75 5.30 -13.49
N SER A 228 15.60 4.64 -13.58
CA SER A 228 14.30 5.26 -13.31
C SER A 228 13.50 4.44 -12.30
N MET A 229 12.97 5.11 -11.29
CA MET A 229 12.11 4.51 -10.27
C MET A 229 10.72 5.15 -10.31
N ILE A 230 9.68 4.34 -10.48
CA ILE A 230 8.28 4.78 -10.52
C ILE A 230 7.60 4.26 -9.24
N THR A 231 6.78 5.08 -8.58
CA THR A 231 5.91 4.61 -7.49
C THR A 231 4.44 4.65 -7.89
N SER A 232 3.65 3.65 -7.47
CA SER A 232 2.20 3.63 -7.68
C SER A 232 1.46 2.74 -6.68
N ARG A 233 0.13 2.78 -6.69
CA ARG A 233 -0.74 1.83 -5.99
C ARG A 233 -0.76 0.47 -6.72
N PRO A 234 -1.12 -0.64 -6.06
CA PRO A 234 -1.04 -1.97 -6.66
C PRO A 234 -1.83 -2.15 -7.96
N SER A 235 -3.04 -1.59 -8.04
CA SER A 235 -3.87 -1.66 -9.24
C SER A 235 -3.20 -1.00 -10.45
N GLU A 236 -2.82 0.27 -10.31
CA GLU A 236 -2.20 1.08 -11.35
C GLU A 236 -0.78 0.60 -11.69
N ALA A 237 -0.01 0.17 -10.69
CA ALA A 237 1.30 -0.47 -10.89
C ALA A 237 1.17 -1.75 -11.72
N GLY A 238 0.15 -2.58 -11.43
CA GLY A 238 -0.14 -3.79 -12.17
C GLY A 238 -0.46 -3.49 -13.64
N ALA A 239 -1.34 -2.52 -13.90
CA ALA A 239 -1.69 -2.10 -15.26
C ALA A 239 -0.48 -1.56 -16.04
N LEU A 240 0.39 -0.79 -15.38
CA LEU A 240 1.61 -0.24 -15.99
C LEU A 240 2.59 -1.36 -16.37
N ASP A 241 2.82 -2.31 -15.47
CA ASP A 241 3.78 -3.40 -15.66
C ASP A 241 3.32 -4.48 -16.66
N GLN A 242 2.01 -4.62 -16.86
CA GLN A 242 1.49 -5.47 -17.94
C GLN A 242 1.89 -4.96 -19.32
N LYS A 243 2.00 -3.63 -19.49
CA LYS A 243 2.24 -3.00 -20.79
C LYS A 243 3.67 -2.50 -20.98
N ILE A 244 4.41 -2.28 -19.89
CA ILE A 244 5.81 -1.84 -19.91
C ILE A 244 6.66 -2.79 -19.07
N HIS A 245 7.81 -3.21 -19.61
CA HIS A 245 8.73 -4.08 -18.89
C HIS A 245 9.58 -3.30 -17.88
N PHE A 246 9.54 -3.73 -16.63
CA PHE A 246 10.44 -3.27 -15.57
C PHE A 246 11.46 -4.36 -15.24
N HIS A 247 12.74 -3.97 -15.12
CA HIS A 247 13.78 -4.88 -14.66
C HIS A 247 13.53 -5.35 -13.23
N ARG A 248 12.90 -4.51 -12.42
CA ARG A 248 12.59 -4.84 -11.03
C ARG A 248 11.23 -4.30 -10.61
N TYR A 249 10.49 -5.15 -9.91
CA TYR A 249 9.31 -4.77 -9.17
C TYR A 249 9.53 -4.99 -7.67
N VAL A 250 9.14 -3.99 -6.89
CA VAL A 250 9.27 -4.00 -5.43
C VAL A 250 7.93 -3.65 -4.82
N GLU A 251 7.42 -4.51 -3.95
CA GLU A 251 6.25 -4.20 -3.13
C GLU A 251 6.68 -3.74 -1.73
N ILE A 252 6.09 -2.63 -1.27
CA ILE A 252 6.19 -2.14 0.10
C ILE A 252 5.01 -2.71 0.89
N THR A 253 5.30 -3.55 1.88
CA THR A 253 4.29 -4.24 2.69
C THR A 253 4.07 -3.60 4.06
N GLY A 254 4.75 -2.47 4.32
CA GLY A 254 4.60 -1.66 5.53
C GLY A 254 5.44 -2.12 6.73
N PHE A 255 5.00 -1.71 7.92
CA PHE A 255 5.64 -2.04 9.18
C PHE A 255 5.24 -3.43 9.68
N SER A 256 6.23 -4.19 10.11
CA SER A 256 6.07 -5.32 11.04
C SER A 256 5.66 -4.82 12.43
N LYS A 257 5.18 -5.73 13.28
CA LYS A 257 4.87 -5.44 14.69
C LYS A 257 6.01 -4.72 15.42
N ILE A 258 7.25 -5.13 15.17
CA ILE A 258 8.44 -4.53 15.80
C ILE A 258 8.66 -3.11 15.28
N GLN A 259 8.50 -2.88 13.97
CA GLN A 259 8.64 -1.55 13.37
C GLN A 259 7.54 -0.58 13.80
N VAL A 260 6.30 -1.05 14.04
CA VAL A 260 5.22 -0.22 14.61
C VAL A 260 5.64 0.28 16.00
N ILE A 261 6.15 -0.62 16.84
CA ILE A 261 6.62 -0.27 18.19
C ILE A 261 7.80 0.70 18.13
N ASP A 262 8.80 0.43 17.28
CA ASP A 262 9.96 1.30 17.07
C ASP A 262 9.54 2.70 16.61
N TYR A 263 8.60 2.79 15.67
CA TYR A 263 8.06 4.07 15.20
C TYR A 263 7.39 4.85 16.32
N VAL A 264 6.58 4.20 17.15
CA VAL A 264 5.94 4.83 18.32
C VAL A 264 7.00 5.31 19.32
N GLU A 265 8.03 4.50 19.59
CA GLU A 265 9.13 4.88 20.47
C GLU A 265 9.90 6.11 19.93
N LYS A 266 10.17 6.17 18.63
CA LYS A 266 10.80 7.32 17.95
C LYS A 266 9.92 8.57 18.01
N TYR A 267 8.64 8.48 17.67
CA TYR A 267 7.71 9.61 17.71
C TYR A 267 7.65 10.26 19.11
N PHE A 268 7.56 9.44 20.16
CA PHE A 268 7.47 9.92 21.54
C PHE A 268 8.85 10.16 22.19
N LYS A 269 9.97 10.04 21.46
CA LYS A 269 11.33 10.13 22.01
C LYS A 269 11.59 11.45 22.75
N CYS A 270 11.10 12.57 22.22
CA CYS A 270 11.27 13.91 22.79
C CYS A 270 10.20 14.27 23.83
N LYS A 271 9.27 13.37 24.14
CA LYS A 271 8.17 13.59 25.11
C LYS A 271 8.58 13.06 26.50
N PRO A 272 7.92 13.49 27.59
CA PRO A 272 8.22 13.00 28.93
C PRO A 272 8.18 11.47 29.00
N GLU A 273 9.13 10.85 29.73
CA GLU A 273 9.29 9.39 29.77
C GLU A 273 7.98 8.65 30.14
N LYS A 274 7.20 9.22 31.06
CA LYS A 274 5.89 8.68 31.45
C LYS A 274 4.92 8.60 30.27
N VAL A 275 4.83 9.67 29.47
CA VAL A 275 3.96 9.73 28.28
C VAL A 275 4.41 8.73 27.23
N ARG A 276 5.72 8.65 26.97
CA ARG A 276 6.32 7.68 26.04
C ARG A 276 5.99 6.24 26.46
N LYS A 277 6.19 5.89 27.73
CA LYS A 277 5.86 4.54 28.25
C LYS A 277 4.38 4.23 28.15
N MET A 278 3.50 5.19 28.47
CA MET A 278 2.05 5.02 28.34
C MET A 278 1.64 4.75 26.89
N ALA A 279 2.14 5.53 25.93
CA ALA A 279 1.84 5.35 24.51
C ALA A 279 2.30 3.97 23.98
N VAL A 280 3.55 3.59 24.29
CA VAL A 280 4.12 2.30 23.87
C VAL A 280 3.35 1.13 24.47
N ASN A 281 2.98 1.21 25.76
CA ASN A 281 2.20 0.17 26.41
C ASN A 281 0.78 0.05 25.83
N LYS A 282 0.14 1.17 25.51
CA LYS A 282 -1.19 1.19 24.87
C LYS A 282 -1.17 0.51 23.50
N VAL A 283 -0.12 0.73 22.71
CA VAL A 283 0.06 0.07 21.41
C VAL A 283 0.40 -1.42 21.57
N LYS A 284 1.35 -1.77 22.45
CA LYS A 284 1.75 -3.17 22.71
C LYS A 284 0.59 -4.02 23.26
N GLY A 285 -0.28 -3.42 24.06
CA GLY A 285 -1.42 -4.09 24.70
C GLY A 285 -2.62 -4.34 23.79
N SER A 286 -2.62 -3.84 22.56
CA SER A 286 -3.77 -3.95 21.64
C SER A 286 -3.34 -4.46 20.26
N PRO A 287 -3.79 -5.67 19.86
CA PRO A 287 -3.58 -6.18 18.50
C PRO A 287 -4.15 -5.25 17.43
N HIS A 288 -5.23 -4.53 17.74
CA HIS A 288 -5.85 -3.58 16.83
C HIS A 288 -4.90 -2.41 16.51
N HIS A 289 -4.25 -1.80 17.52
CA HIS A 289 -3.27 -0.73 17.28
C HIS A 289 -2.07 -1.21 16.45
N ILE A 290 -1.59 -2.44 16.70
CA ILE A 290 -0.51 -3.03 15.91
C ILE A 290 -0.92 -3.23 14.45
N SER A 291 -2.10 -3.81 14.20
CA SER A 291 -2.63 -4.02 12.84
C SER A 291 -2.86 -2.70 12.11
N PHE A 292 -3.41 -1.71 12.82
CA PHE A 292 -3.67 -0.38 12.29
C PHE A 292 -2.38 0.36 11.92
N GLY A 293 -1.38 0.32 12.82
CA GLY A 293 -0.08 0.98 12.66
C GLY A 293 0.81 0.37 11.58
N ARG A 294 0.42 -0.73 10.93
CA ARG A 294 1.21 -1.33 9.85
C ARG A 294 1.43 -0.40 8.66
N ALA A 295 0.48 0.49 8.38
CA ALA A 295 0.75 1.57 7.43
C ALA A 295 1.39 2.76 8.16
N PRO A 296 2.57 3.25 7.75
CA PRO A 296 3.26 4.34 8.43
C PRO A 296 2.41 5.60 8.62
N PHE A 297 1.62 6.01 7.61
CA PHE A 297 0.76 7.18 7.76
C PHE A 297 -0.34 6.95 8.81
N ARG A 298 -0.91 5.75 8.87
CA ARG A 298 -1.86 5.36 9.92
C ARG A 298 -1.20 5.33 11.30
N CYS A 299 0.03 4.81 11.38
CA CYS A 299 0.81 4.82 12.62
C CYS A 299 1.09 6.24 13.12
N PHE A 300 1.39 7.16 12.20
CA PHE A 300 1.57 8.58 12.51
C PHE A 300 0.29 9.21 13.07
N LEU A 301 -0.84 9.05 12.38
CA LEU A 301 -2.15 9.53 12.86
C LEU A 301 -2.50 8.92 14.22
N MET A 302 -2.20 7.64 14.42
CA MET A 302 -2.44 6.94 15.68
C MET A 302 -1.58 7.55 16.81
N CYS A 303 -0.31 7.87 16.56
CA CYS A 303 0.55 8.54 17.53
C CYS A 303 0.00 9.92 17.93
N ILE A 304 -0.50 10.70 16.97
CA ILE A 304 -1.16 12.00 17.24
C ILE A 304 -2.38 11.81 18.13
N PHE A 305 -3.23 10.83 17.80
CA PHE A 305 -4.44 10.54 18.55
C PHE A 305 -4.13 10.07 19.99
N ILE A 306 -3.18 9.15 20.15
CA ILE A 306 -2.72 8.67 21.47
C ILE A 306 -2.11 9.81 22.29
N GLU A 307 -1.32 10.69 21.66
CA GLU A 307 -0.76 11.86 22.35
C GLU A 307 -1.87 12.76 22.91
N TRP A 308 -2.92 13.00 22.11
CA TRP A 308 -4.08 13.77 22.53
C TRP A 308 -4.87 13.08 23.64
N GLU A 309 -5.11 11.78 23.55
CA GLU A 309 -5.81 11.00 24.58
C GLU A 309 -5.09 11.09 25.93
N ILE A 310 -3.76 10.90 25.94
CA ILE A 310 -2.93 10.96 27.15
C ILE A 310 -2.98 12.35 27.76
N LYS A 311 -2.88 13.41 26.95
CA LYS A 311 -2.97 14.80 27.42
C LYS A 311 -4.33 15.09 28.08
N ASN A 312 -5.40 14.55 27.51
CA ASN A 312 -6.77 14.80 27.97
C ASN A 312 -7.30 13.74 28.97
N LYS A 313 -6.46 12.80 29.41
CA LYS A 313 -6.82 11.71 30.34
C LYS A 313 -8.02 10.88 29.85
N ARG A 314 -8.11 10.65 28.53
CA ARG A 314 -9.15 9.83 27.90
C ARG A 314 -8.56 8.47 27.54
N ASP A 315 -8.52 7.55 28.50
CA ASP A 315 -7.78 6.29 28.32
C ASP A 315 -8.50 5.22 27.47
N ASN A 316 -9.79 5.38 27.14
CA ASN A 316 -10.65 4.28 26.65
C ASN A 316 -11.18 4.41 25.21
N LEU A 317 -10.75 5.37 24.38
CA LEU A 317 -11.27 5.48 23.01
C LEU A 317 -10.46 4.57 22.08
N VAL A 318 -10.96 3.37 21.82
CA VAL A 318 -10.46 2.53 20.72
C VAL A 318 -11.52 2.57 19.62
N PRO A 319 -11.27 3.30 18.51
CA PRO A 319 -12.22 3.30 17.40
C PRO A 319 -12.45 1.87 16.91
N ALA A 320 -13.71 1.50 16.70
CA ALA A 320 -14.07 0.16 16.24
C ALA A 320 -13.73 -0.03 14.76
N THR A 321 -13.72 1.06 13.99
CA THR A 321 -13.57 1.04 12.52
C THR A 321 -12.54 2.04 12.03
N LEU A 322 -12.09 1.86 10.78
CA LEU A 322 -11.18 2.79 10.12
C LEU A 322 -11.82 4.17 9.98
N THR A 323 -13.11 4.21 9.65
CA THR A 323 -13.84 5.47 9.45
C THR A 323 -14.01 6.23 10.75
N GLU A 324 -14.37 5.55 11.84
CA GLU A 324 -14.47 6.17 13.16
C GLU A 324 -13.12 6.72 13.61
N PHE A 325 -12.03 5.99 13.36
CA PHE A 325 -10.69 6.48 13.64
C PHE A 325 -10.40 7.78 12.86
N TYR A 326 -10.68 7.83 11.55
CA TYR A 326 -10.46 9.02 10.74
C TYR A 326 -11.31 10.20 11.23
N CYS A 327 -12.59 9.98 11.55
CA CYS A 327 -13.45 11.00 12.17
C CYS A 327 -12.84 11.57 13.44
N ASN A 328 -12.36 10.72 14.34
CA ASN A 328 -11.82 11.12 15.63
C ASN A 328 -10.48 11.84 15.51
N VAL A 329 -9.55 11.33 14.69
CA VAL A 329 -8.23 11.94 14.53
C VAL A 329 -8.29 13.27 13.77
N ILE A 330 -9.15 13.39 12.75
CA ILE A 330 -9.33 14.64 11.99
C ILE A 330 -9.93 15.72 12.90
N LYS A 331 -10.98 15.41 13.66
CA LYS A 331 -11.54 16.33 14.66
C LYS A 331 -10.51 16.72 15.72
N CYS A 332 -9.70 15.76 16.18
CA CYS A 332 -8.60 16.00 17.11
C CYS A 332 -7.57 16.98 16.53
N ILE A 333 -7.15 16.78 15.27
CA ILE A 333 -6.18 17.64 14.60
C ILE A 333 -6.71 19.08 14.50
N GLU A 334 -7.94 19.26 14.03
CA GLU A 334 -8.53 20.59 13.90
C GLU A 334 -8.72 21.27 15.27
N THR A 335 -9.22 20.54 16.26
CA THR A 335 -9.49 21.13 17.59
C THR A 335 -8.22 21.57 18.31
N ASN A 336 -7.10 20.82 18.16
CA ASN A 336 -5.92 20.99 19.01
C ASN A 336 -4.70 21.57 18.29
N TYR A 337 -4.69 21.58 16.96
CA TYR A 337 -3.52 21.96 16.18
C TYR A 337 -3.80 23.04 15.12
N ASN A 338 -5.08 23.35 14.82
CA ASN A 338 -5.40 24.47 13.95
C ASN A 338 -5.22 25.80 14.70
N LYS A 339 -4.26 26.61 14.27
CA LYS A 339 -3.88 27.86 14.93
C LYS A 339 -4.98 28.91 14.94
N ALA A 340 -5.88 28.90 13.97
CA ALA A 340 -7.01 29.83 13.93
C ALA A 340 -8.08 29.41 14.94
N ILE A 341 -8.35 28.10 15.05
CA ILE A 341 -9.32 27.54 16.00
C ILE A 341 -8.86 27.70 17.44
N LEU A 342 -7.57 27.51 17.73
CA LEU A 342 -6.98 27.67 19.07
C LEU A 342 -7.11 29.08 19.66
N LYS A 343 -7.42 30.09 18.83
CA LYS A 343 -7.66 31.48 19.28
C LYS A 343 -9.11 31.73 19.73
N LEU A 344 -10.02 30.78 19.47
CA LEU A 344 -11.45 30.90 19.74
C LEU A 344 -11.81 30.39 21.14
N ASP A 345 -12.96 30.82 21.66
CA ASP A 345 -13.57 30.18 22.83
C ASP A 345 -14.07 28.77 22.50
N GLU A 346 -14.33 27.95 23.52
CA GLU A 346 -14.67 26.53 23.36
C GLU A 346 -15.91 26.28 22.47
N LYS A 347 -16.95 27.12 22.59
CA LYS A 347 -18.18 26.95 21.82
C LYS A 347 -17.98 27.37 20.36
N ALA A 348 -17.31 28.50 20.14
CA ALA A 348 -16.95 28.97 18.82
C ALA A 348 -15.96 28.02 18.12
N ALA A 349 -15.02 27.44 18.86
CA ALA A 349 -14.05 26.46 18.34
C ALA A 349 -14.76 25.21 17.81
N SER A 350 -15.71 24.64 18.55
CA SER A 350 -16.46 23.46 18.09
C SER A 350 -17.21 23.75 16.78
N LEU A 351 -17.88 24.89 16.68
CA LEU A 351 -18.61 25.29 15.46
C LEU A 351 -17.64 25.54 14.29
N ALA A 352 -16.49 26.16 14.56
CA ALA A 352 -15.45 26.40 13.57
C ALA A 352 -14.83 25.10 13.05
N VAL A 353 -14.65 24.08 13.91
CA VAL A 353 -14.21 22.74 13.49
C VAL A 353 -15.23 22.16 12.51
N ASP A 354 -16.51 22.11 12.88
CA ASP A 354 -17.55 21.53 12.01
C ASP A 354 -17.64 22.26 10.66
N GLN A 355 -17.57 23.60 10.67
CA GLN A 355 -17.54 24.41 9.45
C GLN A 355 -16.28 24.14 8.60
N THR A 356 -15.13 23.97 9.23
CA THR A 356 -13.86 23.65 8.54
C THR A 356 -13.95 22.29 7.85
N LEU A 357 -14.50 21.28 8.52
CA LEU A 357 -14.71 19.95 7.94
C LEU A 357 -15.69 19.99 6.75
N ASP A 358 -16.76 20.78 6.84
CA ASP A 358 -17.70 20.98 5.74
C ASP A 358 -17.06 21.63 4.52
N ASN A 359 -16.22 22.64 4.76
CA ASN A 359 -15.51 23.33 3.69
C ASN A 359 -14.47 22.41 3.04
N PHE A 360 -13.76 21.58 3.82
CA PHE A 360 -12.87 20.55 3.27
C PHE A 360 -13.63 19.50 2.45
N ALA A 361 -14.81 19.05 2.91
CA ALA A 361 -15.65 18.11 2.18
C ALA A 361 -16.04 18.66 0.81
N ARG A 362 -16.51 19.92 0.74
CA ARG A 362 -16.84 20.59 -0.53
C ARG A 362 -15.62 20.72 -1.45
N LEU A 363 -14.49 21.16 -0.91
CA LEU A 363 -13.26 21.32 -1.67
C LEU A 363 -12.76 19.98 -2.23
N ALA A 364 -12.78 18.92 -1.43
CA ALA A 364 -12.34 17.60 -1.84
C ALA A 364 -13.22 17.04 -2.98
N ALA A 365 -14.55 17.23 -2.89
CA ALA A 365 -15.47 16.85 -3.95
C ALA A 365 -15.22 17.63 -5.25
N GLN A 366 -15.07 18.96 -5.18
CA GLN A 366 -14.74 19.80 -6.33
C GLN A 366 -13.43 19.36 -7.01
N LEU A 367 -12.42 19.02 -6.21
CA LEU A 367 -11.13 18.55 -6.71
C LEU A 367 -11.27 17.22 -7.46
N VAL A 368 -12.03 16.27 -6.94
CA VAL A 368 -12.28 14.98 -7.62
C VAL A 368 -13.09 15.18 -8.91
N GLU A 369 -14.13 16.02 -8.90
CA GLU A 369 -14.91 16.35 -10.11
C GLU A 369 -14.04 16.94 -11.23
N GLN A 370 -13.04 17.73 -10.86
CA GLN A 370 -12.08 18.33 -11.81
C GLN A 370 -10.88 17.40 -12.11
N ASN A 371 -10.82 16.22 -11.47
CA ASN A 371 -9.71 15.28 -11.49
C ASN A 371 -8.37 15.95 -11.16
N ARG A 372 -8.35 16.66 -10.03
CA ARG A 372 -7.22 17.43 -9.47
C ARG A 372 -6.88 16.93 -8.06
N PHE A 373 -5.60 16.97 -7.71
CA PHE A 373 -5.09 16.59 -6.40
C PHE A 373 -4.57 17.79 -5.58
N SER A 374 -4.69 19.00 -6.13
CA SER A 374 -4.21 20.24 -5.52
C SER A 374 -5.04 21.45 -5.93
N PHE A 375 -5.02 22.46 -5.07
CA PHE A 375 -5.82 23.68 -5.18
C PHE A 375 -4.96 24.93 -4.90
N THR A 376 -5.42 26.06 -5.42
CA THR A 376 -4.82 27.38 -5.19
C THR A 376 -5.74 28.24 -4.34
N SER A 377 -5.29 29.45 -4.00
CA SER A 377 -6.14 30.44 -3.34
C SER A 377 -7.37 30.85 -4.18
N GLU A 378 -7.31 30.70 -5.51
CA GLU A 378 -8.41 30.99 -6.44
C GLU A 378 -9.56 29.99 -6.26
N ASP A 379 -9.25 28.70 -6.02
CA ASP A 379 -10.27 27.67 -5.76
C ASP A 379 -11.05 27.93 -4.46
N LEU A 380 -10.50 28.75 -3.56
CA LEU A 380 -11.13 29.12 -2.30
C LEU A 380 -11.95 30.41 -2.40
N GLU A 381 -12.05 31.07 -3.57
CA GLU A 381 -12.65 32.40 -3.70
C GLU A 381 -14.05 32.52 -3.12
N ASN A 382 -14.87 31.47 -3.27
CA ASN A 382 -16.23 31.38 -2.77
C ASN A 382 -16.37 31.36 -1.24
N LEU A 383 -15.25 31.18 -0.52
CA LEU A 383 -15.21 31.20 0.94
C LEU A 383 -14.93 32.61 1.47
N ASN A 384 -15.53 32.94 2.61
CA ASN A 384 -15.24 34.22 3.27
C ASN A 384 -13.82 34.23 3.89
N SER A 385 -13.34 35.40 4.32
CA SER A 385 -11.98 35.56 4.84
C SER A 385 -11.68 34.68 6.06
N THR A 386 -12.67 34.51 6.95
CA THR A 386 -12.52 33.69 8.16
C THR A 386 -12.45 32.21 7.82
N GLU A 387 -13.29 31.74 6.90
CA GLU A 387 -13.25 30.36 6.40
C GLU A 387 -11.93 30.02 5.72
N LYS A 388 -11.40 30.96 4.91
CA LYS A 388 -10.07 30.84 4.29
C LYS A 388 -8.98 30.73 5.36
N GLU A 389 -9.00 31.59 6.39
CA GLU A 389 -8.02 31.53 7.47
C GLU A 389 -8.08 30.18 8.22
N LEU A 390 -9.28 29.67 8.49
CA LEU A 390 -9.49 28.37 9.15
C LEU A 390 -8.91 27.21 8.33
N LEU A 391 -9.23 27.14 7.03
CA LEU A 391 -8.69 26.10 6.15
C LEU A 391 -7.19 26.20 5.98
N LEU A 392 -6.66 27.41 5.72
CA LEU A 392 -5.24 27.62 5.48
C LEU A 392 -4.37 27.46 6.74
N SER A 393 -4.98 27.55 7.93
CA SER A 393 -4.34 27.27 9.22
C SER A 393 -4.46 25.81 9.65
N SER A 394 -5.18 24.98 8.89
CA SER A 394 -5.32 23.56 9.16
C SER A 394 -4.01 22.82 8.92
N ASN A 395 -3.81 21.84 9.78
CA ASN A 395 -2.68 20.93 9.73
C ASN A 395 -2.91 19.75 8.76
N LEU A 396 -4.12 19.62 8.20
CA LEU A 396 -4.49 18.56 7.25
C LEU A 396 -4.06 18.86 5.81
N ILE A 397 -3.57 20.07 5.53
CA ILE A 397 -3.06 20.49 4.23
C ILE A 397 -1.57 20.82 4.29
N ILE A 398 -0.91 20.73 3.13
CA ILE A 398 0.48 21.12 2.92
C ILE A 398 0.49 22.22 1.87
N CYS A 399 1.31 23.24 2.09
CA CYS A 399 1.59 24.30 1.13
C CYS A 399 2.98 24.08 0.51
N TYR A 400 3.09 24.20 -0.80
CA TYR A 400 4.37 24.20 -1.50
C TYR A 400 4.44 25.34 -2.53
N PRO A 401 5.60 25.99 -2.67
CA PRO A 401 5.79 27.04 -3.67
C PRO A 401 5.85 26.41 -5.06
N VAL A 402 5.15 27.00 -6.02
CA VAL A 402 5.25 26.64 -7.44
C VAL A 402 6.06 27.72 -8.14
N SER A 403 7.09 27.32 -8.88
CA SER A 403 7.85 28.27 -9.69
C SER A 403 6.96 28.82 -10.79
N SER A 404 6.89 30.14 -10.89
CA SER A 404 6.36 30.82 -12.06
C SER A 404 7.34 30.59 -13.21
N ASN A 405 6.84 30.36 -14.43
CA ASN A 405 7.67 30.18 -15.64
C ASN A 405 8.42 31.47 -16.05
N LEU A 406 8.42 32.51 -15.19
CA LEU A 406 8.93 33.84 -15.47
C LEU A 406 9.80 34.30 -14.29
N PRO A 407 11.02 34.81 -14.54
CA PRO A 407 11.82 35.43 -13.49
C PRO A 407 11.06 36.63 -12.91
N PHE A 408 11.09 36.78 -11.58
CA PHE A 408 10.53 37.90 -10.79
C PHE A 408 9.03 37.89 -10.45
N GLN A 409 8.24 36.87 -10.78
CA GLN A 409 6.89 36.72 -10.20
C GLN A 409 6.94 36.02 -8.84
N LYS A 410 6.19 36.53 -7.85
CA LYS A 410 6.00 35.84 -6.56
C LYS A 410 5.56 34.39 -6.84
N PRO A 411 6.20 33.38 -6.19
CA PRO A 411 5.79 32.00 -6.37
C PRO A 411 4.31 31.88 -5.98
N THR A 412 3.53 31.22 -6.84
CA THR A 412 2.15 30.90 -6.51
C THR A 412 2.20 29.79 -5.45
N CYS A 413 1.50 30.00 -4.33
CA CYS A 413 1.36 28.97 -3.31
C CYS A 413 0.28 28.00 -3.77
N GLU A 414 0.60 26.72 -3.72
CA GLU A 414 -0.36 25.68 -3.98
C GLU A 414 -0.47 24.74 -2.79
N TYR A 415 -1.67 24.22 -2.63
CA TYR A 415 -2.06 23.44 -1.48
C TYR A 415 -2.55 22.07 -1.91
N SER A 416 -2.36 21.10 -1.03
CA SER A 416 -3.04 19.82 -1.13
C SER A 416 -3.26 19.22 0.24
N PHE A 417 -4.17 18.25 0.34
CA PHE A 417 -4.26 17.41 1.52
C PHE A 417 -2.89 16.73 1.80
N THR A 418 -2.58 16.57 3.08
CA THR A 418 -1.34 15.93 3.56
C THR A 418 -1.19 14.50 3.06
N HIS A 419 -2.30 13.82 2.80
CA HIS A 419 -2.34 12.51 2.19
C HIS A 419 -3.65 12.30 1.44
N PHE A 420 -3.62 11.54 0.34
CA PHE A 420 -4.80 11.31 -0.49
C PHE A 420 -5.95 10.60 0.26
N THR A 421 -5.67 9.75 1.25
CA THR A 421 -6.73 9.14 2.07
C THR A 421 -7.54 10.13 2.90
N ILE A 422 -6.96 11.30 3.23
CA ILE A 422 -7.71 12.39 3.87
C ILE A 422 -8.65 13.04 2.84
N GLN A 423 -8.20 13.22 1.60
CA GLN A 423 -9.06 13.67 0.52
C GLN A 423 -10.19 12.67 0.25
N GLU A 424 -9.91 11.37 0.17
CA GLU A 424 -10.90 10.30 -0.02
C GLU A 424 -11.94 10.30 1.13
N PHE A 425 -11.50 10.51 2.37
CA PHE A 425 -12.40 10.66 3.52
C PHE A 425 -13.33 11.88 3.38
N PHE A 426 -12.80 13.04 2.99
CA PHE A 426 -13.61 14.24 2.81
C PHE A 426 -14.59 14.15 1.63
N VAL A 427 -14.21 13.44 0.55
CA VAL A 427 -15.11 13.10 -0.55
C VAL A 427 -16.27 12.23 -0.05
N ALA A 428 -15.97 11.17 0.71
CA ALA A 428 -17.01 10.32 1.31
C ALA A 428 -17.94 11.11 2.24
N LEU A 429 -17.37 12.01 3.08
CA LEU A 429 -18.14 12.88 3.95
C LEU A 429 -19.09 13.80 3.17
N TYR A 430 -18.62 14.38 2.06
CA TYR A 430 -19.44 15.21 1.18
C TYR A 430 -20.60 14.43 0.59
N LEU A 431 -20.33 13.25 0.03
CA LEU A 431 -21.33 12.39 -0.62
C LEU A 431 -22.42 11.95 0.36
N VAL A 432 -22.04 11.49 1.55
CA VAL A 432 -22.99 11.08 2.60
C VAL A 432 -23.85 12.26 3.05
N LYS A 433 -23.25 13.44 3.29
CA LYS A 433 -24.00 14.66 3.67
C LYS A 433 -24.98 15.13 2.59
N LYS A 434 -24.65 14.91 1.31
CA LYS A 434 -25.54 15.23 0.18
C LYS A 434 -26.57 14.15 -0.11
N GLY A 435 -26.44 12.96 0.47
CA GLY A 435 -27.28 11.81 0.14
C GLY A 435 -27.06 11.30 -1.29
N VAL A 436 -25.84 11.45 -1.83
CA VAL A 436 -25.47 11.06 -3.19
C VAL A 436 -24.53 9.86 -3.14
N MET A 437 -24.68 8.92 -4.08
CA MET A 437 -23.81 7.75 -4.19
C MET A 437 -22.49 8.09 -4.90
N ALA A 438 -21.44 7.33 -4.59
CA ALA A 438 -20.16 7.43 -5.25
C ALA A 438 -20.28 7.18 -6.76
N ALA A 439 -19.50 7.91 -7.56
CA ALA A 439 -19.38 7.70 -9.00
C ALA A 439 -18.56 6.43 -9.33
N GLN A 440 -18.71 5.89 -10.54
CA GLN A 440 -18.02 4.66 -10.97
C GLN A 440 -16.49 4.71 -10.80
N GLU A 441 -15.88 5.87 -11.04
CA GLU A 441 -14.43 6.08 -10.94
C GLU A 441 -13.94 6.35 -9.50
N SER A 442 -14.83 6.29 -8.51
CA SER A 442 -14.46 6.52 -7.11
C SER A 442 -13.54 5.41 -6.60
N THR A 443 -12.59 5.77 -5.74
CA THR A 443 -11.70 4.79 -5.15
C THR A 443 -12.41 3.94 -4.10
N GLU A 444 -11.89 2.74 -3.85
CA GLU A 444 -12.43 1.82 -2.83
C GLU A 444 -12.49 2.45 -1.43
N MET A 445 -11.51 3.31 -1.09
CA MET A 445 -11.48 4.01 0.18
C MET A 445 -12.68 4.94 0.37
N VAL A 446 -13.18 5.57 -0.71
CA VAL A 446 -14.39 6.39 -0.64
C VAL A 446 -15.59 5.54 -0.24
N TYR A 447 -15.79 4.36 -0.84
CA TYR A 447 -16.89 3.46 -0.47
C TYR A 447 -16.79 2.96 0.98
N ILE A 448 -15.58 2.64 1.43
CA ILE A 448 -15.30 2.19 2.80
C ILE A 448 -15.65 3.30 3.80
N PHE A 449 -15.19 4.53 3.56
CA PHE A 449 -15.50 5.68 4.41
C PHE A 449 -16.99 6.05 4.36
N MET A 450 -17.64 5.99 3.19
CA MET A 450 -19.08 6.21 3.09
C MET A 450 -19.83 5.18 3.95
N SER A 451 -19.46 3.91 3.88
CA SER A 451 -20.09 2.84 4.66
C SER A 451 -19.96 3.08 6.16
N GLY A 452 -18.77 3.44 6.65
CA GLY A 452 -18.57 3.74 8.06
C GLY A 452 -19.33 4.98 8.53
N LEU A 453 -19.37 6.04 7.72
CA LEU A 453 -20.13 7.26 8.02
C LEU A 453 -21.63 6.98 8.07
N LEU A 454 -22.17 6.19 7.14
CA LEU A 454 -23.55 5.73 7.16
C LEU A 454 -23.85 4.86 8.39
N GLY A 455 -22.86 4.07 8.86
CA GLY A 455 -22.94 3.28 10.08
C GLY A 455 -23.09 4.16 11.33
N LEU A 456 -22.32 5.25 11.42
CA LEU A 456 -22.42 6.24 12.50
C LEU A 456 -23.81 6.88 12.56
N ASP A 457 -24.45 7.10 11.41
CA ASP A 457 -25.80 7.65 11.28
C ASP A 457 -26.92 6.56 11.31
N ASN A 458 -26.55 5.28 11.40
CA ASN A 458 -27.45 4.11 11.30
C ASN A 458 -28.36 4.14 10.04
N ASN A 459 -27.84 4.65 8.91
CA ASN A 459 -28.59 4.79 7.67
C ASN A 459 -28.51 3.52 6.81
N LYS A 460 -29.30 2.51 7.19
CA LYS A 460 -29.36 1.21 6.50
C LYS A 460 -29.80 1.32 5.04
N LYS A 461 -30.70 2.25 4.71
CA LYS A 461 -31.23 2.42 3.36
C LYS A 461 -30.12 2.80 2.39
N SER A 462 -29.38 3.87 2.71
CA SER A 462 -28.28 4.32 1.86
C SER A 462 -27.12 3.33 1.84
N MET A 463 -26.93 2.52 2.89
CA MET A 463 -25.94 1.44 2.88
C MET A 463 -26.27 0.36 1.84
N VAL A 464 -27.54 -0.05 1.72
CA VAL A 464 -27.98 -1.01 0.69
C VAL A 464 -27.78 -0.41 -0.71
N GLU A 465 -28.16 0.86 -0.92
CA GLU A 465 -27.94 1.57 -2.18
C GLU A 465 -26.44 1.64 -2.55
N LEU A 466 -25.55 1.84 -1.56
CA LEU A 466 -24.11 1.85 -1.76
C LEU A 466 -23.55 0.50 -2.21
N LEU A 467 -24.02 -0.61 -1.62
CA LEU A 467 -23.63 -1.96 -2.02
C LEU A 467 -24.13 -2.32 -3.43
N GLU A 468 -25.32 -1.86 -3.81
CA GLU A 468 -25.82 -2.00 -5.18
C GLU A 468 -24.99 -1.19 -6.19
N CYS A 469 -24.57 0.01 -5.80
CA CYS A 469 -23.69 0.87 -6.58
C CYS A 469 -22.34 0.19 -6.83
N LEU A 470 -21.71 -0.33 -5.77
CA LEU A 470 -20.46 -1.10 -5.85
C LEU A 470 -20.54 -2.26 -6.85
N GLY A 471 -21.63 -3.03 -6.83
CA GLY A 471 -21.82 -4.15 -7.74
C GLY A 471 -21.92 -3.78 -9.23
N LYS A 472 -22.20 -2.51 -9.54
CA LYS A 472 -22.19 -1.98 -10.91
C LYS A 472 -20.83 -1.43 -11.33
N HIS A 473 -20.01 -1.03 -10.36
CA HIS A 473 -18.76 -0.29 -10.60
C HIS A 473 -17.52 -1.18 -10.61
N ILE A 474 -17.53 -2.31 -9.90
CA ILE A 474 -16.41 -3.24 -9.83
C ILE A 474 -16.73 -4.49 -10.64
N GLU A 475 -16.04 -4.67 -11.76
CA GLU A 475 -16.20 -5.82 -12.65
C GLU A 475 -15.53 -7.10 -12.10
N ASP A 476 -14.38 -6.96 -11.43
CA ASP A 476 -13.66 -8.09 -10.84
C ASP A 476 -14.43 -8.63 -9.62
N GLU A 477 -14.91 -9.88 -9.70
CA GLU A 477 -15.76 -10.47 -8.67
C GLU A 477 -15.04 -10.64 -7.33
N ASP A 478 -13.75 -11.03 -7.33
CA ASP A 478 -12.98 -11.26 -6.12
C ASP A 478 -12.72 -9.93 -5.40
N ARG A 479 -12.48 -8.86 -6.17
CA ARG A 479 -12.33 -7.51 -5.63
C ARG A 479 -13.64 -6.95 -5.13
N LEU A 480 -14.73 -7.11 -5.87
CA LEU A 480 -16.07 -6.72 -5.44
C LEU A 480 -16.44 -7.38 -4.11
N ARG A 481 -16.18 -8.69 -3.97
CA ARG A 481 -16.38 -9.44 -2.73
C ARG A 481 -15.63 -8.79 -1.57
N LEU A 482 -14.32 -8.58 -1.75
CA LEU A 482 -13.48 -8.02 -0.69
C LEU A 482 -13.93 -6.61 -0.27
N VAL A 483 -14.20 -5.72 -1.22
CA VAL A 483 -14.66 -4.35 -0.93
C VAL A 483 -16.04 -4.35 -0.28
N SER A 484 -16.97 -5.19 -0.74
CA SER A 484 -18.30 -5.33 -0.12
C SER A 484 -18.22 -5.79 1.33
N LEU A 485 -17.31 -6.73 1.63
CA LEU A 485 -17.06 -7.18 3.00
C LEU A 485 -16.49 -6.09 3.88
N ARG A 486 -15.51 -5.32 3.38
CA ARG A 486 -14.95 -4.16 4.10
C ARG A 486 -16.03 -3.12 4.40
N CYS A 487 -16.92 -2.85 3.45
CA CYS A 487 -18.04 -1.93 3.63
C CYS A 487 -19.01 -2.39 4.73
N LEU A 488 -19.41 -3.66 4.72
CA LEU A 488 -20.25 -4.24 5.79
C LEU A 488 -19.56 -4.20 7.15
N HIS A 489 -18.26 -4.50 7.20
CA HIS A 489 -17.47 -4.43 8.43
C HIS A 489 -17.38 -2.99 8.95
N GLU A 490 -17.18 -1.99 8.09
CA GLU A 490 -17.17 -0.58 8.51
C GLU A 490 -18.55 -0.08 8.98
N PHE A 491 -19.64 -0.60 8.43
CA PHE A 491 -21.01 -0.22 8.83
C PHE A 491 -21.38 -0.73 10.24
N GLN A 492 -20.74 -1.81 10.73
CA GLN A 492 -20.89 -2.37 12.09
C GLN A 492 -22.32 -2.79 12.50
N ASP A 493 -23.23 -3.05 11.56
CA ASP A 493 -24.57 -3.59 11.87
C ASP A 493 -24.68 -5.08 11.53
N LYS A 494 -24.65 -5.93 12.57
CA LYS A 494 -24.78 -7.39 12.41
C LYS A 494 -26.09 -7.83 11.75
N SER A 495 -27.20 -7.10 11.98
CA SER A 495 -28.50 -7.46 11.42
C SER A 495 -28.55 -7.22 9.91
N LEU A 496 -28.01 -6.08 9.46
CA LEU A 496 -27.90 -5.75 8.04
C LEU A 496 -26.92 -6.70 7.35
N SER A 497 -25.76 -6.95 7.95
CA SER A 497 -24.78 -7.90 7.39
C SER A 497 -25.40 -9.27 7.17
N LYS A 498 -26.14 -9.81 8.14
CA LYS A 498 -26.86 -11.09 7.98
C LYS A 498 -27.91 -11.04 6.88
N GLN A 499 -28.68 -9.96 6.82
CA GLN A 499 -29.71 -9.77 5.80
C GLN A 499 -29.10 -9.72 4.39
N GLU A 500 -28.03 -8.95 4.19
CA GLU A 500 -27.37 -8.79 2.89
C GLU A 500 -26.71 -10.08 2.42
N VAL A 501 -25.99 -10.73 3.32
CA VAL A 501 -25.37 -12.03 3.09
C VAL A 501 -26.41 -13.10 2.71
N THR A 502 -27.64 -13.01 3.23
CA THR A 502 -28.73 -13.94 2.89
C THR A 502 -29.45 -13.59 1.59
N ARG A 503 -29.63 -12.30 1.29
CA ARG A 503 -30.41 -11.83 0.12
C ARG A 503 -29.61 -11.82 -1.18
N ASN A 504 -28.32 -11.50 -1.09
CA ASN A 504 -27.44 -11.35 -2.24
C ASN A 504 -26.22 -12.28 -2.14
N PRO A 505 -26.40 -13.61 -1.95
CA PRO A 505 -25.29 -14.51 -1.65
C PRO A 505 -24.37 -14.74 -2.86
N ASP A 506 -24.98 -15.08 -4.00
CA ASP A 506 -24.28 -15.48 -5.21
C ASP A 506 -23.60 -14.28 -5.88
N TYR A 507 -22.39 -14.50 -6.40
CA TYR A 507 -21.51 -13.51 -7.01
C TYR A 507 -20.91 -12.49 -6.02
N ARG A 508 -21.70 -11.92 -5.10
CA ARG A 508 -21.24 -10.85 -4.20
C ARG A 508 -20.41 -11.31 -2.99
N TYR A 509 -20.66 -12.50 -2.43
CA TYR A 509 -19.95 -12.95 -1.22
C TYR A 509 -19.35 -14.36 -1.36
N TRP A 510 -20.02 -15.25 -2.08
CA TRP A 510 -19.46 -16.52 -2.54
C TRP A 510 -20.10 -16.92 -3.88
N ASN A 511 -19.58 -17.98 -4.50
CA ASN A 511 -20.18 -18.53 -5.71
C ASN A 511 -21.14 -19.68 -5.39
N SER A 512 -21.91 -20.13 -6.39
CA SER A 512 -22.90 -21.21 -6.25
C SER A 512 -22.36 -22.53 -5.71
N ASN A 513 -21.04 -22.75 -5.76
CA ASN A 513 -20.39 -23.94 -5.19
C ASN A 513 -20.00 -23.76 -3.71
N GLY A 514 -20.40 -22.67 -3.05
CA GLY A 514 -20.05 -22.39 -1.66
C GLY A 514 -18.57 -22.02 -1.47
N ARG A 515 -17.92 -21.48 -2.52
CA ARG A 515 -16.53 -21.00 -2.46
C ARG A 515 -16.50 -19.47 -2.31
N ILE A 516 -15.81 -19.02 -1.27
CA ILE A 516 -15.41 -17.63 -1.04
C ILE A 516 -14.04 -17.44 -1.68
N GLY A 517 -13.99 -16.85 -2.88
CA GLY A 517 -12.75 -16.50 -3.57
C GLY A 517 -12.35 -15.05 -3.32
N LEU A 518 -11.11 -14.82 -2.89
CA LEU A 518 -10.58 -13.49 -2.58
C LEU A 518 -9.14 -13.34 -3.10
N GLN A 519 -8.82 -12.13 -3.56
CA GLN A 519 -7.48 -11.74 -4.00
C GLN A 519 -7.08 -10.39 -3.41
N GLY A 520 -5.78 -10.18 -3.22
CA GLY A 520 -5.25 -8.92 -2.64
C GLY A 520 -5.69 -8.69 -1.19
N VAL A 521 -5.84 -9.76 -0.41
CA VAL A 521 -6.23 -9.71 1.01
C VAL A 521 -5.03 -9.29 1.85
N THR A 522 -5.28 -8.38 2.80
CA THR A 522 -4.31 -7.91 3.78
C THR A 522 -4.75 -8.25 5.21
N ASP A 523 -3.86 -8.07 6.19
CA ASP A 523 -4.19 -8.22 7.62
C ASP A 523 -5.44 -7.44 8.05
N THR A 524 -5.70 -6.28 7.43
CA THR A 524 -6.85 -5.43 7.78
C THR A 524 -8.19 -5.97 7.28
N ASP A 525 -8.17 -6.86 6.31
CA ASP A 525 -9.37 -7.44 5.72
C ASP A 525 -9.83 -8.71 6.46
N CYS A 526 -8.92 -9.36 7.19
CA CYS A 526 -9.20 -10.61 7.89
C CYS A 526 -10.35 -10.51 8.90
N ALA A 527 -10.57 -9.35 9.52
CA ALA A 527 -11.71 -9.12 10.40
C ALA A 527 -13.06 -9.09 9.65
N ALA A 528 -13.09 -8.51 8.46
CA ALA A 528 -14.27 -8.50 7.59
C ALA A 528 -14.60 -9.91 7.07
N ILE A 529 -13.57 -10.70 6.73
CA ILE A 529 -13.71 -12.10 6.32
C ILE A 529 -14.22 -12.96 7.49
N ALA A 530 -13.66 -12.75 8.69
CA ALA A 530 -14.13 -13.42 9.92
C ALA A 530 -15.61 -13.15 10.20
N MET A 531 -16.05 -11.89 10.07
CA MET A 531 -17.45 -11.50 10.21
C MET A 531 -18.37 -12.21 9.19
N LEU A 532 -17.92 -12.41 7.95
CA LEU A 532 -18.67 -13.18 6.95
C LEU A 532 -18.86 -14.63 7.38
N VAL A 533 -17.78 -15.28 7.83
CA VAL A 533 -17.82 -16.68 8.29
C VAL A 533 -18.79 -16.84 9.46
N GLU A 534 -18.76 -15.92 10.44
CA GLU A 534 -19.74 -15.88 11.55
C GLU A 534 -21.19 -15.68 11.06
N SER A 535 -21.40 -14.72 10.16
CA SER A 535 -22.74 -14.34 9.71
C SER A 535 -23.41 -15.45 8.91
N THR A 536 -22.64 -16.10 8.03
CA THR A 536 -23.14 -17.20 7.19
C THR A 536 -23.46 -18.44 8.01
N ALA A 537 -22.58 -18.85 8.92
CA ALA A 537 -22.79 -20.03 9.75
C ALA A 537 -24.00 -19.92 10.69
N THR A 538 -24.39 -18.70 11.07
CA THR A 538 -25.53 -18.48 11.98
C THR A 538 -26.85 -18.20 11.28
N SER A 539 -26.84 -17.92 9.96
CA SER A 539 -28.02 -17.38 9.26
C SER A 539 -28.42 -18.15 8.02
N ILE A 540 -27.57 -19.05 7.52
CA ILE A 540 -27.78 -19.77 6.26
C ILE A 540 -27.85 -21.27 6.52
N SER A 541 -28.83 -21.95 5.91
CA SER A 541 -29.01 -23.40 6.02
C SER A 541 -27.87 -24.21 5.38
N SER A 542 -27.24 -23.66 4.35
CA SER A 542 -26.12 -24.26 3.64
C SER A 542 -25.01 -23.21 3.45
N PRO A 543 -24.21 -22.94 4.49
CA PRO A 543 -23.17 -21.92 4.44
C PRO A 543 -22.04 -22.32 3.48
N PRO A 544 -21.26 -21.36 2.95
CA PRO A 544 -20.07 -21.65 2.17
C PRO A 544 -19.09 -22.48 2.98
N HIS A 545 -18.46 -23.44 2.31
CA HIS A 545 -17.59 -24.43 2.94
C HIS A 545 -16.13 -24.34 2.51
N ARG A 546 -15.82 -23.43 1.60
CA ARG A 546 -14.49 -23.27 1.02
C ARG A 546 -14.06 -21.81 1.04
N LEU A 547 -12.91 -21.54 1.64
CA LEU A 547 -12.26 -20.23 1.65
C LEU A 547 -10.96 -20.30 0.85
N ASP A 548 -10.91 -19.54 -0.23
CA ASP A 548 -9.77 -19.43 -1.12
C ASP A 548 -9.25 -18.00 -1.11
N ILE A 549 -8.09 -17.82 -0.51
CA ILE A 549 -7.34 -16.56 -0.57
C ILE A 549 -6.13 -16.79 -1.46
N ASN A 550 -6.00 -16.00 -2.52
CA ASN A 550 -4.92 -16.10 -3.49
C ASN A 550 -4.23 -14.75 -3.69
N ILE A 551 -2.94 -14.73 -4.06
CA ILE A 551 -2.17 -13.51 -4.42
C ILE A 551 -2.42 -12.41 -3.38
N SER A 552 -2.02 -12.67 -2.14
CA SER A 552 -2.39 -11.87 -0.97
C SER A 552 -1.21 -11.71 -0.02
N PHE A 553 -1.27 -10.73 0.88
CA PHE A 553 -0.23 -10.53 1.87
C PHE A 553 -0.84 -10.58 3.27
N ILE A 554 -0.83 -11.79 3.84
CA ILE A 554 -1.37 -12.04 5.18
C ILE A 554 -0.22 -12.43 6.10
N THR A 555 -0.19 -11.83 7.29
CA THR A 555 0.77 -12.19 8.34
C THR A 555 0.09 -12.97 9.46
N SER A 556 0.88 -13.36 10.47
CA SER A 556 0.37 -13.99 11.69
C SER A 556 -0.74 -13.18 12.38
N VAL A 557 -0.74 -11.85 12.23
CA VAL A 557 -1.75 -10.95 12.79
C VAL A 557 -3.10 -11.15 12.08
N GLY A 558 -3.12 -11.10 10.74
CA GLY A 558 -4.33 -11.35 9.96
C GLY A 558 -4.90 -12.74 10.21
N LEU A 559 -4.02 -13.77 10.21
CA LEU A 559 -4.42 -15.14 10.54
C LEU A 559 -5.00 -15.27 11.95
N SER A 560 -4.42 -14.59 12.94
CA SER A 560 -4.96 -14.58 14.31
C SER A 560 -6.33 -13.90 14.42
N SER A 561 -6.67 -13.00 13.49
CA SER A 561 -8.01 -12.41 13.39
C SER A 561 -9.01 -13.33 12.69
N LEU A 562 -8.56 -14.12 11.71
CA LEU A 562 -9.41 -14.96 10.86
C LEU A 562 -9.69 -16.35 11.45
N MET A 563 -8.63 -17.04 11.88
CA MET A 563 -8.69 -18.45 12.28
C MET A 563 -9.66 -18.75 13.43
N PRO A 564 -9.84 -17.89 14.46
CA PRO A 564 -10.84 -18.13 15.51
C PRO A 564 -12.26 -18.32 14.97
N SER A 565 -12.64 -17.59 13.91
CA SER A 565 -13.95 -17.73 13.29
C SER A 565 -14.06 -19.04 12.52
N ILE A 566 -13.00 -19.49 11.84
CA ILE A 566 -12.96 -20.79 11.15
C ILE A 566 -13.08 -21.95 12.14
N ILE A 567 -12.49 -21.84 13.34
CA ILE A 567 -12.62 -22.85 14.40
C ILE A 567 -14.05 -22.88 14.94
N HIS A 568 -14.59 -21.72 15.29
CA HIS A 568 -15.88 -21.65 15.98
C HIS A 568 -17.04 -22.01 15.05
N TYR A 569 -16.93 -21.65 13.77
CA TYR A 569 -17.96 -21.85 12.77
C TYR A 569 -17.51 -22.94 11.78
N CYS A 570 -18.02 -24.15 11.99
CA CYS A 570 -17.62 -25.37 11.30
C CYS A 570 -18.00 -25.45 9.80
N SER A 571 -18.45 -24.36 9.18
CA SER A 571 -18.85 -24.37 7.78
C SER A 571 -17.66 -24.57 6.86
N ILE A 572 -16.53 -23.91 7.15
CA ILE A 572 -15.32 -23.98 6.32
C ILE A 572 -14.58 -25.29 6.56
N THR A 573 -14.57 -26.15 5.55
CA THR A 573 -13.88 -27.46 5.53
C THR A 573 -12.74 -27.50 4.53
N VAL A 574 -12.63 -26.50 3.66
CA VAL A 574 -11.55 -26.33 2.68
C VAL A 574 -10.93 -24.95 2.85
N LEU A 575 -9.63 -24.90 3.15
CA LEU A 575 -8.89 -23.64 3.32
C LEU A 575 -7.68 -23.60 2.39
N TRP A 576 -7.72 -22.70 1.43
CA TRP A 576 -6.65 -22.48 0.47
C TRP A 576 -6.05 -21.10 0.68
N LEU A 577 -4.76 -21.03 1.00
CA LEU A 577 -3.98 -19.81 1.18
C LEU A 577 -2.82 -19.84 0.18
N LEU A 578 -3.13 -19.54 -1.08
CA LEU A 578 -2.22 -19.71 -2.21
C LEU A 578 -1.47 -18.40 -2.46
N TYR A 579 -0.15 -18.45 -2.69
CA TYR A 579 0.60 -17.24 -2.99
C TYR A 579 0.36 -16.11 -1.97
N CYS A 580 0.24 -16.47 -0.69
CA CYS A 580 -0.13 -15.57 0.40
C CYS A 580 1.08 -15.01 1.18
N TYR A 581 2.29 -15.32 0.71
CA TYR A 581 3.55 -14.89 1.32
C TYR A 581 3.69 -15.37 2.78
N LEU A 582 3.11 -16.52 3.11
CA LEU A 582 3.13 -17.05 4.47
C LEU A 582 4.54 -17.55 4.84
N TYR A 583 5.10 -17.01 5.91
CA TYR A 583 6.38 -17.43 6.49
C TYR A 583 6.18 -18.39 7.67
N ASP A 584 7.27 -18.87 8.27
CA ASP A 584 7.23 -19.79 9.42
C ASP A 584 6.44 -19.24 10.61
N GLU A 585 6.42 -17.93 10.85
CA GLU A 585 5.57 -17.31 11.88
C GLU A 585 4.08 -17.50 11.59
N CYS A 586 3.69 -17.48 10.31
CA CYS A 586 2.32 -17.76 9.88
C CYS A 586 2.00 -19.26 10.02
N ALA A 587 2.96 -20.13 9.70
CA ALA A 587 2.81 -21.58 9.88
C ALA A 587 2.68 -21.96 11.37
N GLU A 588 3.44 -21.30 12.26
CA GLU A 588 3.30 -21.42 13.71
C GLU A 588 1.90 -20.97 14.16
N CYS A 589 1.43 -19.82 13.64
CA CYS A 589 0.08 -19.31 13.91
C CYS A 589 -0.99 -20.31 13.46
N LEU A 590 -0.92 -20.81 12.22
CA LEU A 590 -1.84 -21.85 11.72
C LEU A 590 -1.79 -23.10 12.60
N GLY A 591 -0.60 -23.60 12.93
CA GLY A 591 -0.42 -24.77 13.80
C GLY A 591 -1.11 -24.64 15.17
N LYS A 592 -1.25 -23.42 15.72
CA LYS A 592 -2.00 -23.21 16.98
C LYS A 592 -3.50 -23.45 16.84
N TYR A 593 -4.04 -23.22 15.64
CA TYR A 593 -5.48 -23.23 15.38
C TYR A 593 -5.95 -24.49 14.66
N LEU A 594 -5.14 -25.04 13.76
CA LEU A 594 -5.44 -26.21 12.93
C LEU A 594 -6.03 -27.42 13.68
N PRO A 595 -5.53 -27.82 14.87
CA PRO A 595 -6.05 -29.01 15.58
C PRO A 595 -7.54 -28.94 15.91
N ASN A 596 -8.07 -27.72 16.06
CA ASN A 596 -9.46 -27.48 16.45
C ASN A 596 -10.37 -27.18 15.25
N THR A 597 -9.87 -27.34 14.02
CA THR A 597 -10.65 -27.09 12.81
C THR A 597 -11.29 -28.37 12.27
N ASN A 598 -12.35 -28.22 11.47
CA ASN A 598 -12.96 -29.31 10.71
C ASN A 598 -12.44 -29.37 9.26
N LEU A 599 -11.21 -28.90 9.03
CA LEU A 599 -10.64 -28.88 7.69
C LEU A 599 -10.40 -30.31 7.19
N THR A 600 -10.89 -30.56 5.98
CA THR A 600 -10.64 -31.78 5.20
C THR A 600 -9.55 -31.54 4.14
N GLN A 601 -9.38 -30.28 3.71
CA GLN A 601 -8.35 -29.88 2.76
C GLN A 601 -7.66 -28.58 3.22
N LEU A 602 -6.33 -28.60 3.17
CA LEU A 602 -5.47 -27.46 3.43
C LEU A 602 -4.50 -27.30 2.27
N ASP A 603 -4.54 -26.14 1.61
CA ASP A 603 -3.63 -25.82 0.52
C ASP A 603 -2.82 -24.58 0.89
N LEU A 604 -1.51 -24.76 1.00
CA LEU A 604 -0.52 -23.73 1.30
C LEU A 604 0.49 -23.60 0.16
N TYR A 605 0.05 -23.88 -1.06
CA TYR A 605 0.87 -23.81 -2.26
C TYR A 605 1.51 -22.42 -2.46
N ALA A 606 2.77 -22.45 -2.88
CA ALA A 606 3.56 -21.28 -3.26
C ALA A 606 3.70 -20.19 -2.18
N ASN A 607 3.91 -20.61 -0.93
CA ASN A 607 4.24 -19.73 0.19
C ASN A 607 5.77 -19.71 0.48
N LYS A 608 6.17 -19.25 1.67
CA LYS A 608 7.57 -19.12 2.12
C LYS A 608 7.86 -19.97 3.35
N ILE A 609 7.12 -21.06 3.52
CA ILE A 609 7.27 -21.98 4.64
C ILE A 609 8.56 -22.78 4.46
N THR A 610 9.38 -22.85 5.51
CA THR A 610 10.61 -23.63 5.56
C THR A 610 10.41 -24.91 6.38
N ASP A 611 11.49 -25.68 6.57
CA ASP A 611 11.51 -26.85 7.46
C ASP A 611 11.07 -26.52 8.90
N VAL A 612 11.27 -25.28 9.36
CA VAL A 612 10.83 -24.85 10.70
C VAL A 612 9.31 -24.68 10.73
N GLY A 613 8.75 -23.93 9.79
CA GLY A 613 7.31 -23.69 9.73
C GLY A 613 6.52 -24.96 9.46
N VAL A 614 7.02 -25.85 8.59
CA VAL A 614 6.29 -27.09 8.25
C VAL A 614 6.17 -28.03 9.46
N ARG A 615 7.14 -28.03 10.39
CA ARG A 615 7.02 -28.78 11.65
C ARG A 615 5.84 -28.33 12.49
N HIS A 616 5.59 -27.01 12.56
CA HIS A 616 4.44 -26.48 13.28
C HIS A 616 3.11 -26.94 12.66
N ILE A 617 3.04 -27.01 11.33
CA ILE A 617 1.85 -27.46 10.61
C ILE A 617 1.64 -28.97 10.82
N ILE A 618 2.64 -29.80 10.50
CA ILE A 618 2.53 -31.27 10.54
C ILE A 618 2.21 -31.79 11.95
N ASN A 619 2.82 -31.20 12.98
CA ASN A 619 2.59 -31.62 14.36
C ASN A 619 1.17 -31.28 14.87
N ASN A 620 0.41 -30.48 14.12
CA ASN A 620 -0.86 -29.91 14.55
C ASN A 620 -1.95 -30.00 13.46
N LEU A 621 -1.86 -30.95 12.54
CA LEU A 621 -2.89 -31.13 11.51
C LEU A 621 -4.23 -31.55 12.15
N PRO A 622 -5.37 -31.11 11.60
CA PRO A 622 -6.67 -31.58 12.05
C PRO A 622 -6.83 -33.07 11.73
N SER A 623 -7.52 -33.82 12.60
CA SER A 623 -7.72 -35.26 12.44
C SER A 623 -8.53 -35.64 11.20
N ASN A 624 -9.36 -34.73 10.70
CA ASN A 624 -10.21 -34.94 9.53
C ASN A 624 -9.52 -34.59 8.20
N LEU A 625 -8.25 -34.17 8.23
CA LEU A 625 -7.55 -33.73 7.03
C LEU A 625 -7.23 -34.91 6.10
N THR A 626 -7.64 -34.80 4.84
CA THR A 626 -7.42 -35.82 3.80
C THR A 626 -6.55 -35.30 2.66
N TYR A 627 -6.46 -33.98 2.46
CA TYR A 627 -5.68 -33.32 1.42
C TYR A 627 -4.77 -32.26 2.04
N LEU A 628 -3.48 -32.32 1.71
CA LEU A 628 -2.50 -31.32 2.08
C LEU A 628 -1.62 -30.97 0.88
N ASP A 629 -1.63 -29.70 0.48
CA ASP A 629 -0.71 -29.16 -0.52
C ASP A 629 0.28 -28.18 0.13
N LEU A 630 1.56 -28.50 0.00
CA LEU A 630 2.71 -27.73 0.48
C LEU A 630 3.68 -27.44 -0.67
N ALA A 631 3.26 -27.61 -1.92
CA ALA A 631 4.12 -27.42 -3.07
C ALA A 631 4.57 -25.95 -3.21
N GLY A 632 5.71 -25.72 -3.86
CA GLY A 632 6.21 -24.36 -4.13
C GLY A 632 6.70 -23.58 -2.91
N ASN A 633 7.00 -24.26 -1.80
CA ASN A 633 7.54 -23.65 -0.57
C ASN A 633 9.10 -23.74 -0.54
N LYS A 634 9.70 -23.51 0.64
CA LYS A 634 11.15 -23.61 0.87
C LYS A 634 11.49 -24.83 1.75
N ILE A 635 10.77 -25.92 1.57
CA ILE A 635 10.96 -27.17 2.34
C ILE A 635 12.11 -27.97 1.71
N THR A 636 13.09 -28.36 2.52
CA THR A 636 14.24 -29.16 2.09
C THR A 636 14.06 -30.63 2.46
N ASP A 637 15.06 -31.46 2.17
CA ASP A 637 15.10 -32.87 2.59
C ASP A 637 14.80 -33.06 4.08
N VAL A 638 15.23 -32.13 4.94
CA VAL A 638 14.99 -32.19 6.39
C VAL A 638 13.50 -32.07 6.70
N GLY A 639 12.81 -31.10 6.08
CA GLY A 639 11.38 -30.92 6.25
C GLY A 639 10.58 -32.05 5.62
N VAL A 640 10.95 -32.54 4.44
CA VAL A 640 10.31 -33.72 3.81
C VAL A 640 10.38 -34.94 4.72
N ARG A 641 11.57 -35.24 5.27
CA ARG A 641 11.71 -36.36 6.21
C ARG A 641 10.82 -36.19 7.44
N HIS A 642 10.69 -34.97 7.97
CA HIS A 642 9.79 -34.69 9.07
C HIS A 642 8.32 -34.92 8.68
N ILE A 643 7.90 -34.44 7.51
CA ILE A 643 6.53 -34.59 7.00
C ILE A 643 6.19 -36.08 6.86
N ILE A 644 7.00 -36.83 6.11
CA ILE A 644 6.75 -38.24 5.78
C ILE A 644 6.74 -39.13 7.03
N ASN A 645 7.63 -38.88 8.00
CA ASN A 645 7.67 -39.65 9.24
C ASN A 645 6.51 -39.34 10.21
N ASN A 646 5.74 -38.27 9.99
CA ASN A 646 4.67 -37.81 10.89
C ASN A 646 3.34 -37.61 10.14
N LEU A 647 3.11 -38.34 9.06
CA LEU A 647 1.86 -38.24 8.30
C LEU A 647 0.67 -38.76 9.12
N PRO A 648 -0.45 -38.01 9.17
CA PRO A 648 -1.66 -38.53 9.76
C PRO A 648 -2.22 -39.66 8.88
N SER A 649 -2.77 -40.71 9.51
CA SER A 649 -3.28 -41.90 8.82
C SER A 649 -4.43 -41.62 7.84
N ASN A 650 -5.15 -40.52 8.06
CA ASN A 650 -6.31 -40.13 7.25
C ASN A 650 -5.93 -39.36 5.98
N LEU A 651 -4.66 -38.98 5.82
CA LEU A 651 -4.20 -38.22 4.65
C LEU A 651 -4.17 -39.14 3.41
N THR A 652 -4.85 -38.72 2.35
CA THR A 652 -4.94 -39.44 1.08
C THR A 652 -4.22 -38.73 -0.05
N HIS A 653 -3.96 -37.43 0.09
CA HIS A 653 -3.27 -36.62 -0.90
C HIS A 653 -2.24 -35.72 -0.23
N LEU A 654 -1.00 -35.79 -0.71
CA LEU A 654 0.10 -34.94 -0.27
C LEU A 654 0.87 -34.43 -1.49
N ASN A 655 0.96 -33.10 -1.64
CA ASN A 655 1.76 -32.47 -2.67
C ASN A 655 2.92 -31.67 -2.05
N LEU A 656 4.14 -32.08 -2.37
CA LEU A 656 5.42 -31.49 -1.97
C LEU A 656 6.23 -31.02 -3.19
N SER A 657 5.65 -31.06 -4.39
CA SER A 657 6.35 -30.67 -5.62
C SER A 657 6.85 -29.22 -5.58
N ARG A 658 7.80 -28.87 -6.44
CA ARG A 658 8.37 -27.50 -6.52
C ARG A 658 9.00 -26.99 -5.20
N ASN A 659 9.39 -27.89 -4.31
CA ASN A 659 10.25 -27.60 -3.17
C ASN A 659 11.73 -27.98 -3.49
N PRO A 660 12.72 -27.33 -2.86
CA PRO A 660 14.15 -27.62 -3.06
C PRO A 660 14.59 -28.94 -2.41
N VAL A 661 14.11 -30.07 -2.96
CA VAL A 661 14.31 -31.44 -2.44
C VAL A 661 15.23 -32.21 -3.37
N SER A 662 16.20 -32.94 -2.82
CA SER A 662 17.13 -33.77 -3.59
C SER A 662 16.44 -34.98 -4.22
N ASN A 663 16.96 -35.44 -5.36
CA ASN A 663 16.44 -36.64 -6.03
C ASN A 663 16.51 -37.90 -5.15
N GLU A 664 17.48 -37.97 -4.23
CA GLU A 664 17.59 -39.07 -3.28
C GLU A 664 16.44 -39.06 -2.27
N CYS A 665 16.15 -37.89 -1.68
CA CYS A 665 15.04 -37.73 -0.75
C CYS A 665 13.68 -37.99 -1.43
N LYS A 666 13.50 -37.57 -2.68
CA LYS A 666 12.29 -37.88 -3.47
C LYS A 666 12.03 -39.38 -3.59
N LYS A 667 13.04 -40.13 -4.05
CA LYS A 667 12.95 -41.59 -4.19
C LYS A 667 12.68 -42.27 -2.84
N TRP A 668 13.36 -41.83 -1.79
CA TRP A 668 13.14 -42.34 -0.44
C TRP A 668 11.69 -42.09 0.03
N ALA A 669 11.16 -40.89 -0.16
CA ALA A 669 9.80 -40.53 0.24
C ALA A 669 8.76 -41.36 -0.52
N GLU A 670 8.91 -41.50 -1.84
CA GLU A 670 8.04 -42.34 -2.67
C GLU A 670 8.05 -43.80 -2.20
N GLN A 671 9.23 -44.38 -1.98
CA GLN A 671 9.34 -45.76 -1.50
C GLN A 671 8.74 -45.93 -0.10
N PHE A 672 9.07 -45.04 0.84
CA PHE A 672 8.57 -45.11 2.21
C PHE A 672 7.04 -45.00 2.26
N CYS A 673 6.45 -44.09 1.49
CA CYS A 673 5.00 -43.95 1.41
C CYS A 673 4.33 -45.15 0.74
N ASN A 674 4.92 -45.75 -0.29
CA ASN A 674 4.38 -46.98 -0.88
C ASN A 674 4.36 -48.14 0.12
N ASP A 675 5.41 -48.24 0.95
CA ASP A 675 5.54 -49.32 1.93
C ASP A 675 4.64 -49.12 3.17
N ASN A 676 4.46 -47.87 3.64
CA ASN A 676 3.80 -47.58 4.91
C ASN A 676 2.43 -46.88 4.78
N HIS A 677 2.13 -46.29 3.62
CA HIS A 677 0.92 -45.50 3.33
C HIS A 677 0.36 -45.80 1.92
N PRO A 678 0.00 -47.06 1.59
CA PRO A 678 -0.29 -47.51 0.22
C PRO A 678 -1.49 -46.84 -0.47
N GLY A 679 -2.29 -46.03 0.25
CA GLY A 679 -3.41 -45.23 -0.29
C GLY A 679 -3.10 -43.74 -0.47
N LEU A 680 -1.88 -43.29 -0.16
CA LEU A 680 -1.48 -41.90 -0.25
C LEU A 680 -1.03 -41.56 -1.69
N VAL A 681 -1.68 -40.58 -2.30
CA VAL A 681 -1.21 -39.94 -3.53
C VAL A 681 -0.15 -38.89 -3.18
N LEU A 682 1.13 -39.27 -3.30
CA LEU A 682 2.27 -38.37 -3.11
C LEU A 682 2.70 -37.74 -4.45
N ARG A 683 2.90 -36.42 -4.47
CA ARG A 683 3.63 -35.69 -5.52
C ARG A 683 4.83 -34.99 -4.90
N ILE A 684 6.07 -35.22 -5.36
CA ILE A 684 7.28 -34.61 -4.77
C ILE A 684 8.36 -34.21 -5.77
#